data_AF-A0A6P4ZGR4-F1
#
_entry.id   AF-A0A6P4ZGR4-F1
#
_cell.length_a   1.000
_cell.length_b   1.000
_cell.length_c   1.000
_cell.angle_alpha   90.00
_cell.angle_beta   90.00
_cell.angle_gamma   90.00
#
_symmetry.space_group_name_H-M   'P 1'
#
loop_
_entity.id
_entity.type
_entity.pdbx_description
1 polymer ?
#
loop_
_entity_poly.entity_id
_entity_poly.type
_entity_poly.pdbx_seq_one_letter_code
_entity_poly.pdbx_strand_id
1 'polypeptide(L)'
;MTLPVPNAINFMNAFKNFRNVSDNAVVFSIVVSEFILYVVLMVLLCVDFGRNERTMLSEVSLIPPDRMPAPHVYQLTVTTGSMLGAGTTSRVAFQLFGSEGTTSVKMLNPRGEALVRGSTLHFIMPVRESLGEVMLLHIWHDNSGEGDRSSWFLRKVFVRDIETDVISYFICNDWLCEDKGDGEVQKVVHACTELELAASTNVFNEATRDVLYDQQLWASALMAAPGSSFTQAQRLSCCFTLLNTMMLASAMWYQTDDRTADTQVYNLGIARFTAEELYISLMSMLTVAPVNLMIVQLFRKETPLSLNTPEMSIRMSMRAPRKIIPPAKPDAQSARKRKELSKKSVSTLLDLFLLFVFVAVFFYLAQMDTDQRALYETQTLSNTVLQKYDRISTPDQFYDWLEKVLLPTLFPSAWYNGRKMKFLDQQFAQNTESFRFGPPRLTQRRKIPDTMAWKAGAGFGWDFVEGNTSDSCWRFAAPNISNHPNFTSECSNNLVLEIPQNYDIAISFVSALKGSGFVDKHTESLAIDVNFYNPSLKLFSGINIALDHSGELGFEHFVDVTPAALWDACFKHILGLVVFVNTVALLRAVRFTQTIGKLLALPGIMKEELVSFLVVAAVAFVAFLGSGHLIFGHNMQSYSDMYRTTLALFEMVLGTYVAQDLVDSNPLLGPIYFSAFMIFIFTLLVNVLMSIICEAISADVDTTHDQELAEHMWSSFQAILGAHGARDKEDKQGLLKKEEIQANLRTIREQLDESLDICDSILPCSRVPRTVAGQVTRQ
;
A
#
# COMPACT_ATOMS: atom_id res chain seq x y z
N MET A 1 44.12 -12.24 -0.56
CA MET A 1 42.91 -11.56 -0.07
C MET A 1 43.05 -10.08 -0.42
N THR A 2 42.54 -9.66 -1.57
CA THR A 2 42.51 -8.23 -1.97
C THR A 2 41.23 -7.63 -1.42
N LEU A 3 41.34 -6.80 -0.39
CA LEU A 3 40.17 -6.12 0.20
C LEU A 3 39.49 -5.25 -0.87
N PRO A 4 38.15 -5.23 -0.94
CA PRO A 4 37.42 -4.42 -1.91
C PRO A 4 37.68 -2.92 -1.66
N VAL A 5 37.95 -2.20 -2.74
CA VAL A 5 38.17 -0.74 -2.77
C VAL A 5 36.80 -0.06 -2.91
N PRO A 6 36.54 1.10 -2.30
CA PRO A 6 35.25 1.77 -2.47
C PRO A 6 34.95 2.10 -3.94
N ASN A 7 33.69 1.94 -4.34
CA ASN A 7 33.21 2.28 -5.67
C ASN A 7 33.35 3.78 -5.96
N ALA A 8 33.88 4.11 -7.13
CA ALA A 8 33.91 5.48 -7.62
C ALA A 8 32.51 5.92 -8.06
N ILE A 9 31.83 6.75 -7.26
CA ILE A 9 30.53 7.30 -7.61
C ILE A 9 30.71 8.42 -8.65
N ASN A 10 30.57 8.08 -9.93
CA ASN A 10 30.58 9.07 -11.00
C ASN A 10 29.17 9.58 -11.26
N PHE A 11 28.83 10.73 -10.65
CA PHE A 11 27.52 11.36 -10.79
C PHE A 11 27.11 11.59 -12.25
N MET A 12 28.06 11.89 -13.15
CA MET A 12 27.75 12.14 -14.55
C MET A 12 27.29 10.88 -15.29
N ASN A 13 27.84 9.71 -14.92
CA ASN A 13 27.37 8.43 -15.43
C ASN A 13 26.05 8.01 -14.76
N ALA A 14 25.89 8.27 -13.46
CA ALA A 14 24.63 8.03 -12.75
C ALA A 14 23.46 8.81 -13.39
N PHE A 15 23.68 10.09 -13.74
CA PHE A 15 22.64 10.88 -14.41
C PHE A 15 22.31 10.42 -15.83
N LYS A 16 23.28 9.89 -16.57
CA LYS A 16 23.03 9.26 -17.89
C LYS A 16 22.28 7.93 -17.76
N ASN A 17 22.56 7.17 -16.71
CA ASN A 17 21.92 5.89 -16.45
C ASN A 17 20.46 6.04 -15.99
N PHE A 18 20.01 7.22 -15.52
CA PHE A 18 18.57 7.50 -15.37
C PHE A 18 17.79 7.41 -16.68
N ARG A 19 18.45 7.39 -17.86
CA ARG A 19 17.78 7.15 -19.13
C ARG A 19 17.44 5.66 -19.34
N ASN A 20 18.15 4.77 -18.66
CA ASN A 20 17.92 3.32 -18.63
C ASN A 20 17.48 2.88 -17.22
N VAL A 21 16.37 3.44 -16.73
CA VAL A 21 15.82 3.13 -15.38
C VAL A 21 15.56 1.64 -15.20
N SER A 22 15.30 0.91 -16.29
CA SER A 22 15.08 -0.55 -16.29
C SER A 22 16.22 -1.34 -15.68
N ASP A 23 17.47 -0.92 -15.88
CA ASP A 23 18.65 -1.72 -15.50
C ASP A 23 18.84 -1.78 -13.97
N ASN A 24 18.31 -0.79 -13.24
CA ASN A 24 18.38 -0.71 -11.77
C ASN A 24 17.03 -0.31 -11.16
N ALA A 25 15.93 -0.79 -11.74
CA ALA A 25 14.57 -0.43 -11.34
C ALA A 25 14.29 -0.73 -9.84
N VAL A 26 14.91 -1.79 -9.32
CA VAL A 26 14.86 -2.23 -7.92
C VAL A 26 15.32 -1.14 -6.96
N VAL A 27 16.56 -0.67 -7.11
CA VAL A 27 17.15 0.34 -6.21
C VAL A 27 16.36 1.64 -6.33
N PHE A 28 16.03 2.06 -7.55
CA PHE A 28 15.26 3.27 -7.79
C PHE A 28 13.87 3.23 -7.12
N SER A 29 13.18 2.10 -7.21
CA SER A 29 11.86 1.90 -6.56
C SER A 29 11.94 2.04 -5.04
N ILE A 30 12.97 1.45 -4.41
CA ILE A 30 13.19 1.55 -2.95
C ILE A 30 13.39 3.01 -2.55
N VAL A 31 14.29 3.75 -3.21
CA VAL A 31 14.57 5.17 -2.88
C VAL A 31 13.32 6.04 -3.04
N VAL A 32 12.57 5.85 -4.13
CA VAL A 32 11.34 6.61 -4.37
C VAL A 32 10.30 6.29 -3.31
N SER A 33 10.12 5.02 -2.94
CA SER A 33 9.17 4.61 -1.92
C SER A 33 9.53 5.17 -0.53
N GLU A 34 10.82 5.18 -0.17
CA GLU A 34 11.32 5.75 1.08
C GLU A 34 11.10 7.27 1.14
N PHE A 35 11.36 7.97 0.04
CA PHE A 35 11.12 9.41 -0.06
C PHE A 35 9.62 9.74 0.07
N ILE A 36 8.74 8.96 -0.58
CA ILE A 36 7.29 9.12 -0.45
C ILE A 36 6.85 8.86 0.99
N LEU A 37 7.33 7.79 1.63
CA LEU A 37 7.05 7.49 3.04
C LEU A 37 7.50 8.65 3.95
N TYR A 38 8.70 9.20 3.73
CA TYR A 38 9.19 10.35 4.49
C TYR A 38 8.28 11.58 4.32
N VAL A 39 7.88 11.91 3.10
CA VAL A 39 6.97 13.04 2.84
C VAL A 39 5.62 12.81 3.53
N VAL A 40 5.04 11.61 3.43
CA VAL A 40 3.77 11.30 4.08
C VAL A 40 3.87 11.40 5.61
N LEU A 41 4.91 10.81 6.22
CA LEU A 41 5.11 10.91 7.67
C LEU A 41 5.40 12.34 8.12
N MET A 42 6.18 13.13 7.37
CA MET A 42 6.40 14.55 7.65
C MET A 42 5.10 15.34 7.58
N VAL A 43 4.24 15.05 6.59
CA VAL A 43 2.93 15.66 6.45
C VAL A 43 2.09 15.34 7.70
N LEU A 44 1.96 14.07 8.08
CA LEU A 44 1.20 13.66 9.27
C LEU A 44 1.70 14.32 10.56
N LEU A 45 3.01 14.32 10.80
CA LEU A 45 3.60 14.92 12.02
C LEU A 45 3.46 16.45 12.04
N CYS A 46 3.53 17.11 10.89
CA CYS A 46 3.31 18.56 10.80
C CYS A 46 1.83 18.93 10.99
N VAL A 47 0.84 18.04 10.70
CA VAL A 47 -0.58 18.27 11.06
C VAL A 47 -0.69 18.43 12.56
N ASP A 48 -0.06 17.51 13.29
CA ASP A 48 -0.14 17.44 14.73
C ASP A 48 0.60 18.61 15.40
N PHE A 49 1.66 19.12 14.75
CA PHE A 49 2.39 20.31 15.16
C PHE A 49 1.62 21.62 14.91
N GLY A 50 1.00 21.80 13.74
CA GLY A 50 0.18 22.98 13.42
C GLY A 50 -1.03 23.12 14.38
N ARG A 51 -1.58 22.00 14.85
CA ARG A 51 -2.59 21.99 15.93
C ARG A 51 -2.05 22.43 17.30
N ASN A 52 -0.73 22.42 17.51
CA ASN A 52 -0.06 22.66 18.79
C ASN A 52 0.29 24.15 19.06
N GLU A 53 -0.06 25.08 18.18
CA GLU A 53 0.13 26.53 18.37
C GLU A 53 -0.72 27.16 19.51
N ARG A 54 -1.43 26.37 20.32
CA ARG A 54 -2.07 26.90 21.52
C ARG A 54 -0.99 27.18 22.57
N THR A 55 -0.89 28.43 23.02
CA THR A 55 0.07 28.89 24.04
C THR A 55 0.11 27.91 25.21
N MET A 56 1.27 27.30 25.46
CA MET A 56 1.49 26.44 26.63
C MET A 56 1.49 27.29 27.90
N LEU A 57 1.03 26.73 29.02
CA LEU A 57 1.20 27.38 30.32
C LEU A 57 2.67 27.42 30.71
N SER A 58 3.09 28.56 31.27
CA SER A 58 4.36 28.66 31.96
C SER A 58 4.36 27.72 33.17
N GLU A 59 5.55 27.19 33.51
CA GLU A 59 5.76 26.27 34.62
C GLU A 59 5.24 26.82 35.96
N VAL A 60 5.27 28.15 36.12
CA VAL A 60 4.63 28.88 37.21
C VAL A 60 3.58 29.84 36.66
N SER A 61 2.35 29.78 37.18
CA SER A 61 1.24 30.65 36.78
C SER A 61 0.53 31.24 38.00
N LEU A 62 0.06 32.50 37.90
CA LEU A 62 -0.65 33.18 38.98
C LEU A 62 -2.16 33.15 38.71
N ILE A 63 -2.93 32.61 39.66
CA ILE A 63 -4.39 32.65 39.60
C ILE A 63 -4.85 33.97 40.26
N PRO A 64 -5.57 34.85 39.54
CA PRO A 64 -5.98 36.14 40.11
C PRO A 64 -6.93 35.95 41.31
N PRO A 65 -6.80 36.76 42.38
CA PRO A 65 -7.74 36.74 43.50
C PRO A 65 -9.07 37.39 43.11
N ASP A 66 -10.18 36.93 43.69
CA ASP A 66 -11.52 37.47 43.41
C ASP A 66 -11.68 38.93 43.88
N ARG A 67 -11.07 39.27 45.02
CA ARG A 67 -11.02 40.61 45.62
C ARG A 67 -9.71 40.78 46.38
N MET A 68 -9.12 41.98 46.32
CA MET A 68 -8.00 42.37 47.18
C MET A 68 -8.52 43.10 48.43
N PRO A 69 -7.83 43.03 49.58
CA PRO A 69 -6.60 42.27 49.83
C PRO A 69 -6.85 40.77 50.02
N ALA A 70 -5.90 39.93 49.57
CA ALA A 70 -5.92 38.47 49.69
C ALA A 70 -4.64 38.02 50.42
N PRO A 71 -4.65 37.99 51.76
CA PRO A 71 -3.44 37.79 52.56
C PRO A 71 -2.89 36.36 52.51
N HIS A 72 -3.76 35.34 52.43
CA HIS A 72 -3.36 33.93 52.45
C HIS A 72 -3.01 33.43 51.05
N VAL A 73 -1.94 32.64 50.92
CA VAL A 73 -1.47 32.13 49.62
C VAL A 73 -1.30 30.62 49.65
N TYR A 74 -1.91 29.95 48.67
CA TYR A 74 -1.77 28.52 48.45
C TYR A 74 -0.99 28.26 47.15
N GLN A 75 -0.10 27.29 47.16
CA GLN A 75 0.59 26.77 45.97
C GLN A 75 -0.07 25.46 45.54
N LEU A 76 -0.64 25.45 44.34
CA LEU A 76 -1.23 24.26 43.72
C LEU A 76 -0.25 23.68 42.71
N THR A 77 0.12 22.41 42.85
CA THR A 77 0.98 21.70 41.90
C THR A 77 0.16 20.63 41.20
N VAL A 78 -0.05 20.78 39.89
CA VAL A 78 -0.88 19.89 39.07
C VAL A 78 0.04 19.08 38.16
N THR A 79 0.01 17.74 38.28
CA THR A 79 0.76 16.83 37.42
C THR A 79 -0.18 16.13 36.44
N THR A 80 0.13 16.26 35.15
CA THR A 80 -0.57 15.57 34.06
C THR A 80 0.13 14.24 33.75
N GLY A 81 -0.63 13.19 33.39
CA GLY A 81 -0.05 11.90 33.01
C GLY A 81 0.86 11.96 31.78
N SER A 82 1.83 11.05 31.68
CA SER A 82 2.75 10.94 30.53
C SER A 82 2.21 10.09 29.37
N MET A 83 1.03 9.47 29.53
CA MET A 83 0.40 8.62 28.51
C MET A 83 0.08 9.37 27.20
N LEU A 84 -0.04 8.63 26.09
CA LEU A 84 -0.44 9.19 24.80
C LEU A 84 -1.83 9.86 24.92
N GLY A 85 -1.93 11.11 24.49
CA GLY A 85 -3.19 11.88 24.58
C GLY A 85 -3.55 12.37 25.99
N ALA A 86 -2.66 12.26 26.98
CA ALA A 86 -2.94 12.65 28.37
C ALA A 86 -3.04 14.17 28.59
N GLY A 87 -2.45 14.98 27.71
CA GLY A 87 -2.50 16.45 27.79
C GLY A 87 -3.82 17.01 27.28
N THR A 88 -4.23 18.17 27.82
CA THR A 88 -5.50 18.80 27.46
C THR A 88 -5.33 20.25 27.02
N THR A 89 -6.20 20.66 26.10
CA THR A 89 -6.40 22.06 25.68
C THR A 89 -7.79 22.56 26.07
N SER A 90 -8.59 21.71 26.72
CA SER A 90 -9.85 22.09 27.34
C SER A 90 -9.59 23.05 28.49
N ARG A 91 -10.52 23.96 28.76
CA ARG A 91 -10.41 24.85 29.91
C ARG A 91 -10.76 24.09 31.18
N VAL A 92 -9.83 24.09 32.12
CA VAL A 92 -9.90 23.38 33.39
C VAL A 92 -10.26 24.36 34.48
N ALA A 93 -11.32 24.05 35.19
CA ALA A 93 -11.77 24.76 36.37
C ALA A 93 -11.72 23.84 37.58
N PHE A 94 -11.50 24.43 38.75
CA PHE A 94 -11.44 23.71 40.00
C PHE A 94 -12.03 24.53 41.15
N GLN A 95 -12.36 23.82 42.23
CA GLN A 95 -12.82 24.37 43.48
C GLN A 95 -12.25 23.56 44.64
N LEU A 96 -11.71 24.26 45.64
CA LEU A 96 -11.15 23.66 46.85
C LEU A 96 -12.10 23.85 48.03
N PHE A 97 -12.24 22.81 48.83
CA PHE A 97 -13.05 22.79 50.04
C PHE A 97 -12.14 22.40 51.20
N GLY A 98 -12.01 23.32 52.16
CA GLY A 98 -11.28 23.08 53.40
C GLY A 98 -12.17 23.21 54.63
N SER A 99 -11.58 22.96 55.79
CA SER A 99 -12.28 22.95 57.08
C SER A 99 -12.85 24.32 57.47
N GLU A 100 -12.20 25.41 57.06
CA GLU A 100 -12.54 26.78 57.47
C GLU A 100 -13.19 27.60 56.34
N GLY A 101 -13.16 27.11 55.11
CA GLY A 101 -13.70 27.85 53.97
C GLY A 101 -13.69 27.06 52.66
N THR A 102 -14.34 27.63 51.66
CA THR A 102 -14.40 27.07 50.30
C THR A 102 -14.01 28.16 49.31
N THR A 103 -13.20 27.82 48.30
CA THR A 103 -12.84 28.78 47.25
C THR A 103 -14.00 29.01 46.29
N SER A 104 -14.01 30.15 45.62
CA SER A 104 -14.76 30.30 44.37
C SER A 104 -14.22 29.35 43.30
N VAL A 105 -14.99 29.18 42.22
CA VAL A 105 -14.55 28.44 41.04
C VAL A 105 -13.43 29.22 40.35
N LYS A 106 -12.24 28.61 40.30
CA LYS A 106 -11.04 29.20 39.69
C LYS A 106 -10.64 28.42 38.45
N MET A 107 -10.02 29.11 37.48
CA MET A 107 -9.53 28.49 36.25
C MET A 107 -8.01 28.35 36.28
N LEU A 108 -7.51 27.18 35.90
CA LEU A 108 -6.09 26.93 35.74
C LEU A 108 -5.55 27.59 34.46
N ASN A 109 -6.32 27.46 33.36
CA ASN A 109 -5.93 27.91 32.03
C ASN A 109 -7.00 28.84 31.43
N PRO A 110 -7.16 30.07 31.94
CA PRO A 110 -8.26 30.97 31.57
C PRO A 110 -8.29 31.34 30.07
N ARG A 111 -7.15 31.22 29.37
CA ARG A 111 -7.03 31.49 27.93
C ARG A 111 -7.19 30.24 27.05
N GLY A 112 -7.42 29.06 27.64
CA GLY A 112 -7.36 27.78 26.91
C GLY A 112 -5.92 27.38 26.60
N GLU A 113 -4.99 27.74 27.47
CA GLU A 113 -3.58 27.33 27.37
C GLU A 113 -3.47 25.81 27.57
N ALA A 114 -2.54 25.19 26.86
CA ALA A 114 -2.41 23.73 26.87
C ALA A 114 -1.74 23.24 28.16
N LEU A 115 -2.39 22.30 28.86
CA LEU A 115 -1.75 21.45 29.85
C LEU A 115 -1.10 20.28 29.11
N VAL A 116 0.22 20.34 28.98
CA VAL A 116 0.98 19.36 28.20
C VAL A 116 1.00 18.01 28.93
N ARG A 117 1.00 16.89 28.19
CA ARG A 117 1.22 15.56 28.77
C ARG A 117 2.52 15.58 29.60
N GLY A 118 2.59 14.81 30.68
CA GLY A 118 3.77 14.67 31.52
C GLY A 118 4.25 15.94 32.23
N SER A 119 3.58 17.09 32.05
CA SER A 119 3.99 18.33 32.71
C SER A 119 3.57 18.36 34.17
N THR A 120 4.40 19.04 34.97
CA THR A 120 4.05 19.45 36.33
C THR A 120 4.01 20.97 36.33
N LEU A 121 2.84 21.55 36.62
CA LEU A 121 2.61 22.98 36.61
C LEU A 121 2.34 23.48 38.02
N HIS A 122 2.94 24.60 38.39
CA HIS A 122 2.77 25.24 39.68
C HIS A 122 1.89 26.49 39.54
N PHE A 123 0.85 26.59 40.37
CA PHE A 123 -0.07 27.71 40.39
C PHE A 123 -0.03 28.39 41.76
N ILE A 124 0.17 29.71 41.77
CA ILE A 124 0.08 30.51 42.98
C ILE A 124 -1.34 31.05 43.08
N MET A 125 -2.00 30.77 44.19
CA MET A 125 -3.41 31.10 44.43
C MET A 125 -3.56 31.93 45.71
N PRO A 126 -3.58 33.27 45.62
CA PRO A 126 -3.99 34.13 46.72
C PRO A 126 -5.49 33.98 47.03
N VAL A 127 -5.83 33.93 48.31
CA VAL A 127 -7.18 33.77 48.88
C VAL A 127 -7.37 34.77 50.02
N ARG A 128 -8.62 35.18 50.25
CA ARG A 128 -8.97 36.18 51.27
C ARG A 128 -8.93 35.62 52.70
N GLU A 129 -9.46 34.41 52.85
CA GLU A 129 -9.61 33.72 54.13
C GLU A 129 -8.84 32.40 54.03
N SER A 130 -8.30 31.94 55.17
CA SER A 130 -7.69 30.61 55.27
C SER A 130 -8.73 29.55 54.93
N LEU A 131 -8.34 28.56 54.14
CA LEU A 131 -9.17 27.39 53.85
C LEU A 131 -9.06 26.36 54.99
N GLY A 132 -8.09 26.51 55.90
CA GLY A 132 -7.75 25.50 56.89
C GLY A 132 -7.19 24.23 56.23
N GLU A 133 -7.52 23.06 56.78
CA GLU A 133 -7.14 21.77 56.19
C GLU A 133 -7.97 21.51 54.93
N VAL A 134 -7.31 21.40 53.77
CA VAL A 134 -7.99 21.19 52.49
C VAL A 134 -8.35 19.72 52.34
N MET A 135 -9.65 19.41 52.41
CA MET A 135 -10.16 18.04 52.47
C MET A 135 -10.62 17.50 51.12
N LEU A 136 -11.08 18.38 50.23
CA LEU A 136 -11.73 17.98 48.99
C LEU A 136 -11.40 18.94 47.84
N LEU A 137 -11.06 18.35 46.70
CA LEU A 137 -10.79 19.02 45.43
C LEU A 137 -11.85 18.58 44.41
N HIS A 138 -12.60 19.53 43.88
CA HIS A 138 -13.45 19.31 42.71
C HIS A 138 -12.78 19.94 41.49
N ILE A 139 -12.55 19.14 40.44
CA ILE A 139 -11.87 19.58 39.22
C ILE A 139 -12.59 19.06 37.98
N TRP A 140 -12.74 19.90 36.96
CA TRP A 140 -13.43 19.53 35.73
C TRP A 140 -12.93 20.34 34.54
N HIS A 141 -13.29 19.91 33.33
CA HIS A 141 -13.00 20.65 32.11
C HIS A 141 -14.22 20.82 31.22
N ASP A 142 -14.16 21.79 30.31
CA ASP A 142 -15.25 22.14 29.39
C ASP A 142 -15.31 21.30 28.10
N ASN A 143 -14.47 20.26 28.00
CA ASN A 143 -14.30 19.41 26.80
C ASN A 143 -14.09 20.19 25.48
N SER A 144 -13.62 21.46 25.55
CA SER A 144 -13.45 22.33 24.38
C SER A 144 -12.18 22.03 23.56
N GLY A 145 -11.33 21.12 24.04
CA GLY A 145 -10.15 20.67 23.30
C GLY A 145 -10.52 19.92 22.02
N GLU A 146 -9.62 19.94 21.03
CA GLU A 146 -9.79 19.20 19.77
C GLU A 146 -9.15 17.80 19.83
N GLY A 147 -9.82 16.81 19.22
CA GLY A 147 -9.30 15.44 19.12
C GLY A 147 -9.02 14.80 20.49
N ASP A 148 -7.87 14.11 20.61
CA ASP A 148 -7.42 13.50 21.87
C ASP A 148 -7.10 14.53 22.96
N ARG A 149 -6.84 15.82 22.61
CA ARG A 149 -6.52 16.90 23.58
C ARG A 149 -7.75 17.49 24.26
N SER A 150 -8.90 16.89 24.04
CA SER A 150 -10.15 17.18 24.73
C SER A 150 -10.22 16.46 26.07
N SER A 151 -9.70 15.23 26.08
CA SER A 151 -9.45 14.37 27.22
C SER A 151 -8.29 14.90 28.06
N TRP A 152 -8.29 14.59 29.34
CA TRP A 152 -7.19 14.91 30.23
C TRP A 152 -6.93 13.75 31.17
N PHE A 153 -5.69 13.29 31.28
CA PHE A 153 -5.33 12.35 32.35
C PHE A 153 -4.74 13.13 33.51
N LEU A 154 -5.55 13.31 34.56
CA LEU A 154 -5.08 13.94 35.79
C LEU A 154 -4.40 12.87 36.65
N ARG A 155 -3.10 13.04 36.90
CA ARG A 155 -2.34 12.12 37.73
C ARG A 155 -2.54 12.45 39.20
N LYS A 156 -2.07 13.63 39.61
CA LYS A 156 -2.07 14.06 41.01
C LYS A 156 -2.06 15.58 41.10
N VAL A 157 -2.62 16.09 42.19
CA VAL A 157 -2.63 17.50 42.56
C VAL A 157 -2.18 17.63 44.01
N PHE A 158 -1.31 18.59 44.30
CA PHE A 158 -0.90 18.89 45.66
C PHE A 158 -1.24 20.35 45.98
N VAL A 159 -1.84 20.59 47.13
CA VAL A 159 -2.13 21.93 47.63
C VAL A 159 -1.21 22.17 48.82
N ARG A 160 -0.29 23.13 48.72
CA ARG A 160 0.57 23.55 49.83
C ARG A 160 0.09 24.91 50.33
N ASP A 161 -0.21 25.00 51.61
CA ASP A 161 -0.36 26.29 52.28
C ASP A 161 1.03 26.91 52.51
N ILE A 162 1.25 28.12 52.00
CA ILE A 162 2.58 28.77 52.10
C ILE A 162 2.84 29.30 53.52
N GLU A 163 1.79 29.59 54.29
CA GLU A 163 1.94 30.14 55.64
C GLU A 163 2.18 29.05 56.68
N THR A 164 1.45 27.94 56.58
CA THR A 164 1.52 26.83 57.55
C THR A 164 2.44 25.70 57.11
N ASP A 165 2.87 25.70 55.85
CA ASP A 165 3.66 24.65 55.20
C ASP A 165 3.00 23.27 55.15
N VAL A 166 1.67 23.20 55.37
CA VAL A 166 0.90 21.96 55.29
C VAL A 166 0.60 21.62 53.83
N ILE A 167 0.81 20.35 53.46
CA ILE A 167 0.58 19.85 52.11
C ILE A 167 -0.56 18.83 52.11
N SER A 168 -1.61 19.11 51.36
CA SER A 168 -2.71 18.19 51.09
C SER A 168 -2.50 17.51 49.74
N TYR A 169 -2.51 16.17 49.74
CA TYR A 169 -2.27 15.35 48.55
C TYR A 169 -3.59 14.87 47.94
N PHE A 170 -3.77 15.02 46.63
CA PHE A 170 -4.93 14.52 45.89
C PHE A 170 -4.45 13.62 44.75
N ILE A 171 -4.73 12.32 44.83
CA ILE A 171 -4.35 11.34 43.82
C ILE A 171 -5.59 11.00 42.99
N CYS A 172 -5.54 11.24 41.67
CA CYS A 172 -6.65 10.94 40.77
C CYS A 172 -6.35 9.73 39.90
N ASN A 173 -5.18 9.71 39.24
CA ASN A 173 -4.71 8.66 38.32
C ASN A 173 -5.79 8.16 37.33
N ASP A 174 -6.60 9.06 36.80
CA ASP A 174 -7.71 8.70 35.92
C ASP A 174 -7.93 9.71 34.79
N TRP A 175 -8.63 9.27 33.75
CA TRP A 175 -9.04 10.09 32.62
C TRP A 175 -10.27 10.91 32.97
N LEU A 176 -10.17 12.23 32.83
CA LEU A 176 -11.32 13.12 32.68
C LEU A 176 -11.65 13.18 31.19
N CYS A 177 -12.63 12.37 30.78
CA CYS A 177 -12.99 12.18 29.37
C CYS A 177 -14.39 11.54 29.28
N GLU A 178 -15.17 11.89 28.26
CA GLU A 178 -16.45 11.22 27.99
C GLU A 178 -16.26 9.79 27.43
N ASP A 179 -15.15 9.51 26.76
CA ASP A 179 -14.93 8.28 25.98
C ASP A 179 -14.00 7.25 26.66
N LYS A 180 -13.18 7.69 27.63
CA LYS A 180 -12.12 6.89 28.28
C LYS A 180 -12.25 7.02 29.80
N GLY A 181 -11.81 6.00 30.56
CA GLY A 181 -11.92 6.02 32.02
C GLY A 181 -13.34 5.76 32.49
N ASP A 182 -13.83 6.58 33.41
CA ASP A 182 -15.19 6.49 33.96
C ASP A 182 -16.26 7.25 33.14
N GLY A 183 -15.87 7.89 32.03
CA GLY A 183 -16.79 8.60 31.15
C GLY A 183 -17.21 9.98 31.67
N GLU A 184 -16.60 10.46 32.75
CA GLU A 184 -16.90 11.75 33.37
C GLU A 184 -15.81 12.79 33.04
N VAL A 185 -16.21 14.03 32.78
CA VAL A 185 -15.30 15.18 32.55
C VAL A 185 -14.99 15.96 33.84
N GLN A 186 -15.42 15.42 34.98
CA GLN A 186 -15.30 16.00 36.30
C GLN A 186 -14.89 14.94 37.32
N LYS A 187 -14.08 15.32 38.29
CA LYS A 187 -13.65 14.46 39.40
C LYS A 187 -13.72 15.22 40.71
N VAL A 188 -14.23 14.54 41.73
CA VAL A 188 -14.19 14.98 43.12
C VAL A 188 -13.21 14.06 43.84
N VAL A 189 -12.10 14.62 44.32
CA VAL A 189 -10.98 13.89 44.91
C VAL A 189 -10.81 14.32 46.35
N HIS A 190 -10.73 13.35 47.26
CA HIS A 190 -10.48 13.59 48.68
C HIS A 190 -8.97 13.66 48.98
N ALA A 191 -8.62 14.37 50.05
CA ALA A 191 -7.25 14.42 50.54
C ALA A 191 -6.78 13.01 50.97
N CYS A 192 -5.57 12.68 50.56
CA CYS A 192 -4.97 11.35 50.64
C CYS A 192 -3.93 11.32 51.77
N THR A 193 -3.82 10.20 52.48
CA THR A 193 -2.85 10.04 53.58
C THR A 193 -1.46 9.65 53.07
N GLU A 194 -0.39 9.92 53.83
CA GLU A 194 1.00 9.63 53.40
C GLU A 194 1.24 8.15 53.01
N LEU A 195 0.50 7.22 53.63
CA LEU A 195 0.59 5.78 53.35
C LEU A 195 0.07 5.43 51.93
N GLU A 196 -1.00 6.08 51.47
CA GLU A 196 -1.59 5.88 50.15
C GLU A 196 -0.74 6.52 49.04
N LEU A 197 -0.04 7.62 49.36
CA LEU A 197 0.93 8.27 48.47
C LEU A 197 2.11 7.35 48.11
N ALA A 198 2.63 6.60 49.10
CA ALA A 198 3.71 5.65 48.88
C ALA A 198 3.29 4.47 47.98
N ALA A 199 2.05 3.99 48.11
CA ALA A 199 1.52 2.90 47.28
C ALA A 199 1.36 3.30 45.80
N SER A 200 1.00 4.55 45.51
CA SER A 200 0.82 5.05 44.14
C SER A 200 2.13 5.23 43.36
N THR A 201 3.28 5.33 44.04
CA THR A 201 4.57 5.66 43.41
C THR A 201 5.30 4.42 42.87
N ASN A 202 4.89 3.21 43.30
CA ASN A 202 5.57 1.94 42.99
C ASN A 202 5.06 1.21 41.73
N VAL A 203 4.21 1.82 40.91
CA VAL A 203 3.70 1.16 39.69
C VAL A 203 4.78 1.20 38.59
N PHE A 204 5.55 0.12 38.53
CA PHE A 204 6.56 -0.43 37.59
C PHE A 204 6.56 0.02 36.10
N ASN A 205 5.59 0.81 35.63
CA ASN A 205 5.48 1.31 34.26
C ASN A 205 6.26 2.62 34.00
N GLU A 206 6.69 3.34 35.04
CA GLU A 206 7.25 4.69 34.90
C GLU A 206 8.75 4.67 34.52
N ALA A 207 9.58 4.00 35.31
CA ALA A 207 11.02 3.89 35.05
C ALA A 207 11.34 3.19 33.70
N THR A 208 10.51 2.24 33.30
CA THR A 208 10.69 1.46 32.08
C THR A 208 10.31 2.25 30.82
N ARG A 209 9.38 3.22 30.95
CA ARG A 209 8.90 4.06 29.82
C ARG A 209 9.80 5.26 29.55
N ASP A 210 10.35 5.88 30.59
CA ASP A 210 11.29 7.01 30.43
C ASP A 210 12.59 6.57 29.74
N VAL A 211 13.03 5.32 29.93
CA VAL A 211 14.21 4.76 29.23
C VAL A 211 13.90 4.38 27.77
N LEU A 212 12.72 3.83 27.48
CA LEU A 212 12.37 3.34 26.13
C LEU A 212 12.02 4.45 25.14
N TYR A 213 11.30 5.49 25.57
CA TYR A 213 10.78 6.52 24.65
C TYR A 213 11.71 7.74 24.50
N ASP A 214 12.36 8.17 25.57
CA ASP A 214 13.14 9.42 25.55
C ASP A 214 14.61 9.21 25.12
N GLN A 215 15.13 7.97 25.14
CA GLN A 215 16.55 7.68 24.84
C GLN A 215 16.80 6.97 23.49
N GLN A 216 15.78 6.40 22.84
CA GLN A 216 15.95 5.72 21.54
C GLN A 216 15.50 6.62 20.37
N LEU A 217 16.45 6.94 19.48
CA LEU A 217 16.27 7.85 18.33
C LEU A 217 15.00 7.52 17.50
N TRP A 218 14.84 6.25 17.12
CA TRP A 218 13.72 5.78 16.29
C TRP A 218 12.36 5.84 17.00
N ALA A 219 12.30 5.44 18.27
CA ALA A 219 11.07 5.52 19.07
C ALA A 219 10.68 6.98 19.37
N SER A 220 11.68 7.83 19.58
CA SER A 220 11.51 9.27 19.86
C SER A 220 11.02 10.08 18.65
N ALA A 221 11.22 9.58 17.42
CA ALA A 221 10.70 10.18 16.19
C ALA A 221 9.19 9.97 16.04
N LEU A 222 8.68 8.84 16.55
CA LEU A 222 7.25 8.51 16.57
C LEU A 222 6.54 9.07 17.82
N MET A 223 7.26 9.24 18.92
CA MET A 223 6.70 9.66 20.22
C MET A 223 7.61 10.71 20.88
N ALA A 224 7.41 12.02 20.62
CA ALA A 224 8.26 13.03 21.28
C ALA A 224 7.84 13.36 22.71
N ALA A 225 8.78 13.27 23.65
CA ALA A 225 8.62 13.76 25.01
C ALA A 225 8.10 15.21 25.05
N PRO A 226 7.12 15.52 25.92
CA PRO A 226 6.65 16.89 26.15
C PRO A 226 7.77 17.78 26.72
N GLY A 227 8.06 18.93 26.09
CA GLY A 227 9.05 19.90 26.58
C GLY A 227 10.42 19.88 25.87
N SER A 228 10.62 19.00 24.88
CA SER A 228 11.81 19.00 24.01
C SER A 228 11.79 20.18 23.02
N SER A 229 12.93 20.86 22.84
CA SER A 229 13.12 21.89 21.81
C SER A 229 13.05 21.36 20.38
N PHE A 230 13.43 20.09 20.19
CA PHE A 230 13.44 19.46 18.87
C PHE A 230 12.09 18.85 18.52
N THR A 231 11.58 19.20 17.33
CA THR A 231 10.25 18.78 16.87
C THR A 231 10.27 17.34 16.36
N GLN A 232 9.11 16.66 16.41
CA GLN A 232 8.95 15.31 15.86
C GLN A 232 9.34 15.25 14.37
N ALA A 233 9.03 16.29 13.61
CA ALA A 233 9.44 16.43 12.22
C ALA A 233 10.97 16.46 12.06
N GLN A 234 11.69 17.19 12.90
CA GLN A 234 13.15 17.22 12.86
C GLN A 234 13.78 15.87 13.25
N ARG A 235 13.17 15.13 14.19
CA ARG A 235 13.57 13.76 14.57
C ARG A 235 13.39 12.78 13.42
N LEU A 236 12.27 12.87 12.71
CA LEU A 236 12.00 12.08 11.51
C LEU A 236 13.01 12.40 10.40
N SER A 237 13.35 13.67 10.18
CA SER A 237 14.41 14.06 9.23
C SER A 237 15.77 13.46 9.60
N CYS A 238 16.14 13.40 10.88
CA CYS A 238 17.36 12.72 11.32
C CYS A 238 17.34 11.21 11.06
N CYS A 239 16.18 10.55 11.22
CA CYS A 239 16.05 9.13 10.91
C CYS A 239 16.20 8.89 9.39
N PHE A 240 15.58 9.75 8.58
CA PHE A 240 15.67 9.69 7.12
C PHE A 240 17.11 9.91 6.62
N THR A 241 17.84 10.89 7.17
CA THR A 241 19.25 11.10 6.78
C THR A 241 20.15 9.93 7.20
N LEU A 242 19.88 9.30 8.35
CA LEU A 242 20.62 8.12 8.79
C LEU A 242 20.36 6.91 7.86
N LEU A 243 19.11 6.71 7.43
CA LEU A 243 18.75 5.64 6.49
C LEU A 243 19.39 5.85 5.11
N ASN A 244 19.31 7.06 4.56
CA ASN A 244 19.92 7.40 3.27
C ASN A 244 21.45 7.28 3.28
N THR A 245 22.10 7.67 4.39
CA THR A 245 23.55 7.52 4.52
C THR A 245 23.97 6.06 4.66
N MET A 246 23.15 5.23 5.31
CA MET A 246 23.38 3.77 5.36
C MET A 246 23.23 3.11 3.98
N MET A 247 22.25 3.52 3.19
CA MET A 247 22.07 3.05 1.81
C MET A 247 23.23 3.48 0.92
N LEU A 248 23.68 4.74 1.03
CA LEU A 248 24.84 5.25 0.30
C LEU A 248 26.13 4.51 0.69
N ALA A 249 26.34 4.28 1.99
CA ALA A 249 27.47 3.50 2.48
C ALA A 249 27.44 2.06 1.94
N SER A 250 26.26 1.45 1.85
CA SER A 250 26.10 0.11 1.28
C SER A 250 26.45 0.10 -0.22
N ALA A 251 25.96 1.07 -0.99
CA ALA A 251 26.27 1.20 -2.42
C ALA A 251 27.74 1.51 -2.71
N MET A 252 28.43 2.22 -1.79
CA MET A 252 29.84 2.56 -1.91
C MET A 252 30.75 1.34 -1.71
N TRP A 253 30.41 0.44 -0.79
CA TRP A 253 31.27 -0.70 -0.42
C TRP A 253 30.89 -2.02 -1.09
N TYR A 254 29.66 -2.15 -1.61
CA TYR A 254 29.21 -3.35 -2.29
C TYR A 254 29.64 -3.36 -3.77
N GLN A 255 30.46 -4.34 -4.17
CA GLN A 255 30.90 -4.57 -5.54
C GLN A 255 30.31 -5.86 -6.09
N THR A 256 29.70 -5.79 -7.28
CA THR A 256 29.15 -6.94 -8.02
C THR A 256 30.16 -7.54 -9.00
N ASP A 257 31.45 -7.50 -8.68
CA ASP A 257 32.46 -8.13 -9.54
C ASP A 257 32.40 -9.65 -9.34
N ASP A 258 32.39 -10.40 -10.46
CA ASP A 258 32.38 -11.88 -10.57
C ASP A 258 33.64 -12.55 -9.96
N ARG A 259 33.98 -12.26 -8.70
CA ARG A 259 35.08 -12.88 -7.95
C ARG A 259 34.64 -14.10 -7.16
N THR A 260 33.63 -14.81 -7.65
CA THR A 260 33.02 -15.99 -7.00
C THR A 260 33.87 -17.26 -7.06
N ALA A 261 35.06 -17.23 -7.67
CA ALA A 261 35.89 -18.41 -7.83
C ALA A 261 36.68 -18.83 -6.56
N ASP A 262 36.91 -17.93 -5.59
CA ASP A 262 37.87 -18.19 -4.48
C ASP A 262 37.38 -17.77 -3.07
N THR A 263 36.09 -17.46 -2.87
CA THR A 263 35.61 -16.99 -1.54
C THR A 263 35.26 -18.16 -0.61
N GLN A 264 36.01 -18.31 0.48
CA GLN A 264 35.69 -19.27 1.54
C GLN A 264 34.43 -18.80 2.32
N VAL A 265 33.36 -19.58 2.20
CA VAL A 265 32.09 -19.33 2.91
C VAL A 265 32.14 -19.99 4.29
N TYR A 266 32.02 -19.19 5.35
CA TYR A 266 31.95 -19.69 6.73
C TYR A 266 30.49 -19.97 7.07
N ASN A 267 30.20 -21.19 7.53
CA ASN A 267 28.84 -21.65 7.80
C ASN A 267 28.64 -21.88 9.31
N LEU A 268 27.88 -20.99 9.96
CA LEU A 268 27.60 -21.04 11.40
C LEU A 268 26.25 -21.70 11.74
N GLY A 269 25.72 -22.53 10.84
CA GLY A 269 24.48 -23.31 11.05
C GLY A 269 23.20 -22.50 10.89
N ILE A 270 23.13 -21.28 11.46
CA ILE A 270 21.99 -20.36 11.35
C ILE A 270 22.23 -19.29 10.27
N ALA A 271 23.49 -18.98 9.98
CA ALA A 271 23.88 -17.99 8.97
C ALA A 271 25.15 -18.42 8.22
N ARG A 272 25.20 -18.11 6.92
CA ARG A 272 26.38 -18.23 6.06
C ARG A 272 26.90 -16.82 5.82
N PHE A 273 28.18 -16.58 6.07
CA PHE A 273 28.79 -15.28 5.77
C PHE A 273 30.17 -15.44 5.15
N THR A 274 30.52 -14.52 4.26
CA THR A 274 31.87 -14.40 3.71
C THR A 274 32.69 -13.40 4.52
N ALA A 275 34.01 -13.59 4.58
CA ALA A 275 34.90 -12.62 5.23
C ALA A 275 34.85 -11.24 4.54
N GLU A 276 34.52 -11.22 3.25
CA GLU A 276 34.31 -10.01 2.46
C GLU A 276 33.04 -9.27 2.88
N GLU A 277 31.92 -9.97 3.09
CA GLU A 277 30.69 -9.38 3.65
C GLU A 277 30.91 -8.76 5.02
N LEU A 278 31.68 -9.44 5.90
CA LEU A 278 32.01 -8.91 7.22
C LEU A 278 32.84 -7.62 7.10
N TYR A 279 33.82 -7.59 6.20
CA TYR A 279 34.60 -6.38 5.91
C TYR A 279 33.74 -5.24 5.36
N ILE A 280 32.85 -5.52 4.39
CA ILE A 280 31.91 -4.54 3.83
C ILE A 280 31.03 -3.98 4.95
N SER A 281 30.46 -4.83 5.81
CA SER A 281 29.61 -4.40 6.92
C SER A 281 30.35 -3.49 7.92
N LEU A 282 31.62 -3.80 8.20
CA LEU A 282 32.47 -3.00 9.09
C LEU A 282 32.78 -1.63 8.48
N MET A 283 33.12 -1.59 7.19
CA MET A 283 33.43 -0.33 6.50
C MET A 283 32.17 0.54 6.32
N SER A 284 31.02 -0.05 5.99
CA SER A 284 29.74 0.66 5.95
C SER A 284 29.40 1.26 7.32
N MET A 285 29.57 0.51 8.42
CA MET A 285 29.38 1.02 9.78
C MET A 285 30.31 2.21 10.07
N LEU A 286 31.59 2.12 9.68
CA LEU A 286 32.57 3.16 9.91
C LEU A 286 32.28 4.43 9.09
N THR A 287 31.72 4.30 7.88
CA THR A 287 31.28 5.45 7.07
C THR A 287 30.01 6.14 7.60
N VAL A 288 29.10 5.41 8.24
CA VAL A 288 27.86 5.96 8.82
C VAL A 288 28.12 6.58 10.21
N ALA A 289 29.14 6.11 10.93
CA ALA A 289 29.43 6.54 12.30
C ALA A 289 29.57 8.07 12.49
N PRO A 290 30.26 8.84 11.62
CA PRO A 290 30.38 10.30 11.78
C PRO A 290 29.03 11.01 11.70
N VAL A 291 28.15 10.58 10.79
CA VAL A 291 26.80 11.13 10.63
C VAL A 291 25.97 10.83 11.87
N ASN A 292 26.03 9.58 12.36
CA ASN A 292 25.34 9.18 13.59
C ASN A 292 25.84 9.98 14.82
N LEU A 293 27.15 10.17 14.93
CA LEU A 293 27.74 10.99 16.00
C LEU A 293 27.31 12.46 15.89
N MET A 294 27.22 13.02 14.68
CA MET A 294 26.75 14.40 14.48
C MET A 294 25.29 14.56 14.89
N ILE A 295 24.43 13.59 14.55
CA ILE A 295 23.03 13.55 14.97
C ILE A 295 22.95 13.47 16.50
N VAL A 296 23.67 12.56 17.14
CA VAL A 296 23.70 12.43 18.61
C VAL A 296 24.23 13.70 19.29
N GLN A 297 25.22 14.38 18.72
CA GLN A 297 25.72 15.65 19.25
C GLN A 297 24.69 16.78 19.12
N LEU A 298 23.88 16.79 18.06
CA LEU A 298 22.72 17.66 17.91
C LEU A 298 21.72 17.42 19.04
N PHE A 299 21.35 16.17 19.31
CA PHE A 299 20.44 15.81 20.42
C PHE A 299 21.03 16.12 21.81
N ARG A 300 22.34 15.94 22.02
CA ARG A 300 22.99 16.18 23.32
C ARG A 300 23.23 17.66 23.64
N LYS A 301 23.31 18.53 22.61
CA LYS A 301 23.46 19.99 22.80
C LYS A 301 22.16 20.68 23.18
N GLU A 302 21.05 19.96 23.20
CA GLU A 302 19.77 20.47 23.67
C GLU A 302 19.77 20.50 25.20
N THR A 303 20.04 21.67 25.75
CA THR A 303 19.61 21.97 27.12
C THR A 303 18.08 21.99 27.15
N PRO A 304 17.41 21.30 28.09
CA PRO A 304 16.03 21.65 28.41
C PRO A 304 16.03 23.16 28.68
N LEU A 305 15.00 23.87 28.20
CA LEU A 305 14.90 25.31 28.35
C LEU A 305 14.94 25.67 29.85
N SER A 306 16.13 25.84 30.42
CA SER A 306 16.30 26.24 31.80
C SER A 306 15.97 27.72 31.82
N LEU A 307 14.84 28.03 32.46
CA LEU A 307 14.37 29.38 32.67
C LEU A 307 15.35 30.11 33.61
N ASN A 308 16.49 30.54 33.08
CA ASN A 308 17.32 31.54 33.73
C ASN A 308 16.57 32.87 33.59
N THR A 309 15.87 33.26 34.66
CA THR A 309 15.30 34.60 34.85
C THR A 309 16.33 35.65 34.44
N PRO A 310 15.96 36.56 33.53
CA PRO A 310 15.39 37.82 33.97
C PRO A 310 14.09 38.16 33.23
N GLU A 311 13.16 38.80 33.95
CA GLU A 311 11.82 39.20 33.50
C GLU A 311 10.83 38.05 33.26
N MET A 312 10.48 37.37 34.36
CA MET A 312 9.18 36.73 34.48
C MET A 312 8.10 37.81 34.37
N SER A 313 7.65 38.11 33.15
CA SER A 313 6.49 38.94 32.91
C SER A 313 5.26 38.20 33.40
N ILE A 314 4.92 38.38 34.67
CA ILE A 314 3.65 37.97 35.25
C ILE A 314 2.58 38.68 34.43
N ARG A 315 2.02 38.01 33.41
CA ARG A 315 0.87 38.52 32.66
C ARG A 315 -0.35 38.45 33.57
N MET A 316 -0.54 39.47 34.41
CA MET A 316 -1.78 39.65 35.14
C MET A 316 -2.95 39.78 34.15
N SER A 317 -3.89 38.84 34.21
CA SER A 317 -5.11 38.89 33.42
C SER A 317 -6.08 39.88 34.04
N MET A 318 -6.18 41.09 33.49
CA MET A 318 -7.20 42.08 33.86
C MET A 318 -8.58 41.82 33.24
N ARG A 319 -8.78 40.69 32.52
CA ARG A 319 -10.08 40.32 31.95
C ARG A 319 -10.78 39.30 32.83
N ALA A 320 -12.03 39.59 33.20
CA ALA A 320 -12.85 38.71 34.00
C ALA A 320 -12.94 37.31 33.34
N PRO A 321 -12.69 36.22 34.09
CA PRO A 321 -12.84 34.87 33.58
C PRO A 321 -14.28 34.65 33.08
N ARG A 322 -14.45 34.07 31.88
CA ARG A 322 -15.78 33.63 31.43
C ARG A 322 -16.28 32.57 32.40
N LYS A 323 -17.54 32.69 32.84
CA LYS A 323 -18.18 31.70 33.71
C LYS A 323 -18.41 30.42 32.92
N ILE A 324 -17.57 29.42 33.12
CA ILE A 324 -17.71 28.10 32.50
C ILE A 324 -18.65 27.28 33.36
N ILE A 325 -19.79 26.93 32.80
CA ILE A 325 -20.78 26.02 33.38
C ILE A 325 -20.47 24.64 32.77
N PRO A 326 -20.61 23.52 33.51
CA PRO A 326 -20.46 22.18 32.94
C PRO A 326 -21.23 22.05 31.61
N PRO A 327 -20.63 21.43 30.57
CA PRO A 327 -21.16 21.49 29.22
C PRO A 327 -22.58 20.91 29.13
N ALA A 328 -23.46 21.62 28.41
CA ALA A 328 -24.81 21.16 28.11
C ALA A 328 -24.81 20.20 26.90
N LYS A 329 -25.71 19.21 26.89
CA LYS A 329 -25.79 18.11 25.91
C LYS A 329 -25.73 18.48 24.40
N PRO A 330 -26.27 19.61 23.88
CA PRO A 330 -26.28 19.88 22.44
C PRO A 330 -24.94 20.37 21.86
N ASP A 331 -24.13 21.12 22.61
CA ASP A 331 -22.80 21.59 22.12
C ASP A 331 -21.78 20.45 22.04
N ALA A 332 -21.99 19.37 22.79
CA ALA A 332 -21.17 18.16 22.70
C ALA A 332 -21.32 17.45 21.34
N GLN A 333 -22.48 17.54 20.68
CA GLN A 333 -22.74 16.81 19.43
C GLN A 333 -21.94 17.35 18.24
N SER A 334 -21.80 18.67 18.14
CA SER A 334 -21.01 19.32 17.08
C SER A 334 -19.50 19.08 17.25
N ALA A 335 -19.02 19.10 18.49
CA ALA A 335 -17.66 18.71 18.84
C ALA A 335 -17.39 17.21 18.55
N ARG A 336 -18.35 16.33 18.84
CA ARG A 336 -18.29 14.90 18.51
C ARG A 336 -18.20 14.67 17.00
N LYS A 337 -19.01 15.34 16.18
CA LYS A 337 -18.93 15.23 14.71
C LYS A 337 -17.54 15.60 14.18
N ARG A 338 -16.94 16.70 14.67
CA ARG A 338 -15.57 17.13 14.28
C ARG A 338 -14.50 16.10 14.69
N LYS A 339 -14.60 15.53 15.90
CA LYS A 339 -13.69 14.46 16.36
C LYS A 339 -13.82 13.19 15.50
N GLU A 340 -15.05 12.80 15.18
CA GLU A 340 -15.32 11.63 14.35
C GLU A 340 -14.72 11.79 12.94
N LEU A 341 -14.91 12.97 12.32
CA LEU A 341 -14.29 13.33 11.04
C LEU A 341 -12.76 13.25 11.09
N SER A 342 -12.14 13.78 12.15
CA SER A 342 -10.67 13.73 12.30
C SER A 342 -10.14 12.32 12.54
N LYS A 343 -10.87 11.46 13.26
CA LYS A 343 -10.47 10.06 13.47
C LYS A 343 -10.61 9.26 12.17
N LYS A 344 -11.72 9.45 11.46
CA LYS A 344 -11.96 8.82 10.15
C LYS A 344 -10.95 9.28 9.09
N SER A 345 -10.56 10.56 9.07
CA SER A 345 -9.59 11.07 8.10
C SER A 345 -8.21 10.47 8.30
N VAL A 346 -7.75 10.31 9.56
CA VAL A 346 -6.47 9.67 9.86
C VAL A 346 -6.50 8.17 9.51
N SER A 347 -7.57 7.47 9.87
CA SER A 347 -7.73 6.06 9.50
C SER A 347 -7.71 5.87 7.98
N THR A 348 -8.44 6.71 7.24
CA THR A 348 -8.53 6.61 5.78
C THR A 348 -7.20 6.94 5.11
N LEU A 349 -6.46 7.94 5.63
CA LEU A 349 -5.11 8.26 5.15
C LEU A 349 -4.13 7.11 5.41
N LEU A 350 -4.21 6.47 6.57
CA LEU A 350 -3.37 5.34 6.92
C LEU A 350 -3.68 4.12 6.06
N ASP A 351 -4.96 3.81 5.82
CA ASP A 351 -5.38 2.73 4.92
C ASP A 351 -4.89 2.98 3.49
N LEU A 352 -5.00 4.22 3.01
CA LEU A 352 -4.50 4.61 1.69
C LEU A 352 -2.97 4.50 1.60
N PHE A 353 -2.27 4.90 2.66
CA PHE A 353 -0.83 4.79 2.75
C PHE A 353 -0.38 3.32 2.75
N LEU A 354 -1.01 2.46 3.55
CA LEU A 354 -0.73 1.03 3.57
C LEU A 354 -1.01 0.38 2.21
N LEU A 355 -2.11 0.75 1.55
CA LEU A 355 -2.41 0.29 0.19
C LEU A 355 -1.33 0.72 -0.81
N PHE A 356 -0.85 1.96 -0.72
CA PHE A 356 0.24 2.45 -1.58
C PHE A 356 1.53 1.65 -1.37
N VAL A 357 1.94 1.45 -0.12
CA VAL A 357 3.12 0.63 0.21
C VAL A 357 2.96 -0.80 -0.29
N PHE A 358 1.78 -1.38 -0.11
CA PHE A 358 1.47 -2.72 -0.58
C PHE A 358 1.58 -2.82 -2.11
N VAL A 359 0.99 -1.89 -2.86
CA VAL A 359 1.12 -1.81 -4.33
C VAL A 359 2.59 -1.67 -4.75
N ALA A 360 3.36 -0.82 -4.07
CA ALA A 360 4.77 -0.62 -4.37
C ALA A 360 5.60 -1.90 -4.17
N VAL A 361 5.33 -2.64 -3.09
CA VAL A 361 5.99 -3.94 -2.82
C VAL A 361 5.63 -4.99 -3.88
N PHE A 362 4.35 -5.10 -4.25
CA PHE A 362 3.93 -6.05 -5.29
C PHE A 362 4.46 -5.69 -6.67
N PHE A 363 4.49 -4.40 -7.00
CA PHE A 363 5.12 -3.91 -8.22
C PHE A 363 6.62 -4.23 -8.24
N TYR A 364 7.29 -4.06 -7.11
CA TYR A 364 8.70 -4.43 -6.94
C TYR A 364 8.93 -5.94 -7.16
N LEU A 365 8.14 -6.79 -6.52
CA LEU A 365 8.22 -8.25 -6.70
C LEU A 365 7.98 -8.66 -8.16
N ALA A 366 7.01 -8.03 -8.84
CA ALA A 366 6.76 -8.27 -10.25
C ALA A 366 7.94 -7.84 -11.12
N GLN A 367 8.56 -6.69 -10.85
CA GLN A 367 9.69 -6.19 -11.63
C GLN A 367 10.98 -7.02 -11.41
N MET A 368 11.19 -7.56 -10.21
CA MET A 368 12.32 -8.45 -9.93
C MET A 368 12.29 -9.73 -10.76
N ASP A 369 11.09 -10.25 -11.02
CA ASP A 369 10.88 -11.51 -11.73
C ASP A 369 10.89 -11.34 -13.26
N THR A 370 10.68 -10.12 -13.76
CA THR A 370 10.74 -9.82 -15.19
C THR A 370 12.18 -9.65 -15.69
N ASP A 371 12.68 -10.61 -16.47
CA ASP A 371 13.92 -10.47 -17.23
C ASP A 371 13.65 -10.36 -18.74
N GLN A 372 14.01 -9.21 -19.34
CA GLN A 372 13.88 -8.99 -20.79
C GLN A 372 14.79 -9.92 -21.60
N ARG A 373 15.91 -10.40 -21.03
CA ARG A 373 16.84 -11.30 -21.72
C ARG A 373 16.24 -12.69 -21.91
N ALA A 374 15.39 -13.13 -20.99
CA ALA A 374 14.64 -14.38 -21.12
C ALA A 374 13.73 -14.39 -22.36
N LEU A 375 13.14 -13.23 -22.72
CA LEU A 375 12.35 -13.09 -23.94
C LEU A 375 13.20 -13.30 -25.20
N TYR A 376 14.37 -12.64 -25.27
CA TYR A 376 15.27 -12.79 -26.42
C TYR A 376 15.82 -14.21 -26.55
N GLU A 377 16.10 -14.88 -25.44
CA GLU A 377 16.51 -16.28 -25.45
C GLU A 377 15.40 -17.17 -26.02
N THR A 378 14.16 -16.97 -25.57
CA THR A 378 12.99 -17.71 -26.06
C THR A 378 12.80 -17.51 -27.57
N GLN A 379 12.90 -16.26 -28.04
CA GLN A 379 12.83 -15.94 -29.48
C GLN A 379 13.98 -16.57 -30.27
N THR A 380 15.20 -16.57 -29.72
CA THR A 380 16.38 -17.15 -30.36
C THR A 380 16.25 -18.66 -30.50
N LEU A 381 15.88 -19.35 -29.41
CA LEU A 381 15.63 -20.78 -29.41
C LEU A 381 14.49 -21.15 -30.36
N SER A 382 13.37 -20.42 -30.33
CA SER A 382 12.24 -20.63 -31.24
C SER A 382 12.65 -20.48 -32.69
N ASN A 383 13.33 -19.40 -33.07
CA ASN A 383 13.71 -19.14 -34.46
C ASN A 383 14.77 -20.13 -34.97
N THR A 384 15.66 -20.58 -34.09
CA THR A 384 16.77 -21.48 -34.45
C THR A 384 16.30 -22.92 -34.56
N VAL A 385 15.48 -23.40 -33.62
CA VAL A 385 15.01 -24.80 -33.56
C VAL A 385 13.79 -25.04 -34.46
N LEU A 386 12.87 -24.07 -34.56
CA LEU A 386 11.63 -24.18 -35.34
C LEU A 386 11.70 -23.50 -36.71
N GLN A 387 12.89 -23.37 -37.32
CA GLN A 387 13.09 -22.70 -38.62
C GLN A 387 11.92 -22.97 -39.59
N LYS A 388 11.21 -21.91 -39.99
CA LYS A 388 10.01 -21.87 -40.87
C LYS A 388 9.72 -23.16 -41.64
N TYR A 389 9.04 -24.11 -41.01
CA TYR A 389 8.28 -25.16 -41.71
C TYR A 389 6.85 -25.08 -41.20
N ASP A 390 6.00 -24.37 -41.96
CA ASP A 390 4.69 -23.97 -41.46
C ASP A 390 3.67 -25.11 -41.41
N ARG A 391 3.89 -26.26 -42.09
CA ARG A 391 3.02 -27.45 -42.00
C ARG A 391 3.77 -28.74 -42.30
N ILE A 392 3.97 -29.59 -41.30
CA ILE A 392 4.35 -31.00 -41.49
C ILE A 392 3.05 -31.79 -41.58
N SER A 393 2.70 -32.29 -42.77
CA SER A 393 1.43 -32.99 -42.99
C SER A 393 1.58 -34.50 -43.19
N THR A 394 2.77 -34.97 -43.55
CA THR A 394 3.04 -36.40 -43.77
C THR A 394 4.15 -36.91 -42.84
N PRO A 395 4.11 -38.20 -42.44
CA PRO A 395 5.18 -38.81 -41.64
C PRO A 395 6.56 -38.72 -42.29
N ASP A 396 6.63 -38.81 -43.62
CA ASP A 396 7.90 -38.67 -44.35
C ASP A 396 8.49 -37.27 -44.23
N GLN A 397 7.64 -36.22 -44.29
CA GLN A 397 8.06 -34.85 -44.05
C GLN A 397 8.56 -34.64 -42.62
N PHE A 398 7.96 -35.34 -41.65
CA PHE A 398 8.41 -35.31 -40.26
C PHE A 398 9.83 -35.88 -40.12
N TYR A 399 10.10 -37.08 -40.66
CA TYR A 399 11.45 -37.66 -40.59
C TYR A 399 12.49 -36.83 -41.36
N ASP A 400 12.11 -36.29 -42.52
CA ASP A 400 12.98 -35.41 -43.29
C ASP A 400 13.33 -34.13 -42.53
N TRP A 401 12.36 -33.53 -41.83
CA TRP A 401 12.60 -32.40 -40.94
C TRP A 401 13.51 -32.78 -39.76
N LEU A 402 13.29 -33.94 -39.16
CA LEU A 402 14.06 -34.40 -38.01
C LEU A 402 15.54 -34.65 -38.39
N GLU A 403 15.79 -35.25 -39.55
CA GLU A 403 17.14 -35.51 -40.06
C GLU A 403 17.85 -34.25 -40.58
N LYS A 404 17.15 -33.36 -41.30
CA LYS A 404 17.78 -32.22 -42.00
C LYS A 404 17.83 -30.93 -41.18
N VAL A 405 16.93 -30.77 -40.20
CA VAL A 405 16.78 -29.51 -39.43
C VAL A 405 17.04 -29.75 -37.95
N LEU A 406 16.27 -30.62 -37.31
CA LEU A 406 16.32 -30.76 -35.85
C LEU A 406 17.65 -31.35 -35.36
N LEU A 407 18.06 -32.51 -35.89
CA LEU A 407 19.29 -33.18 -35.45
C LEU A 407 20.56 -32.34 -35.69
N PRO A 408 20.77 -31.70 -36.86
CA PRO A 408 21.94 -30.84 -37.07
C PRO A 408 21.95 -29.60 -36.15
N THR A 409 20.77 -29.06 -35.84
CA THR A 409 20.63 -27.90 -34.93
C THR A 409 20.94 -28.28 -33.49
N LEU A 410 20.47 -29.45 -33.05
CA LEU A 410 20.71 -29.95 -31.70
C LEU A 410 22.15 -30.47 -31.53
N PHE A 411 22.71 -31.18 -32.51
CA PHE A 411 24.02 -31.82 -32.43
C PHE A 411 24.96 -31.27 -33.52
N PRO A 412 25.39 -30.01 -33.43
CA PRO A 412 26.28 -29.43 -34.42
C PRO A 412 27.64 -30.15 -34.40
N SER A 413 28.13 -30.56 -35.58
CA SER A 413 29.38 -31.31 -35.72
C SER A 413 30.60 -30.42 -36.07
N ALA A 414 30.34 -29.24 -36.64
CA ALA A 414 31.36 -28.30 -37.07
C ALA A 414 30.95 -26.84 -36.77
N TRP A 415 31.97 -26.02 -36.52
CA TRP A 415 31.84 -24.57 -36.41
C TRP A 415 31.54 -23.92 -37.77
N TYR A 416 31.11 -22.65 -37.75
CA TYR A 416 30.86 -21.83 -38.95
C TYR A 416 32.06 -21.77 -39.91
N ASN A 417 33.28 -22.01 -39.40
CA ASN A 417 34.53 -22.05 -40.16
C ASN A 417 34.93 -23.46 -40.65
N GLY A 418 34.04 -24.45 -40.52
CA GLY A 418 34.25 -25.83 -40.95
C GLY A 418 35.14 -26.68 -40.03
N ARG A 419 35.62 -26.15 -38.90
CA ARG A 419 36.40 -26.94 -37.93
C ARG A 419 35.49 -27.85 -37.12
N LYS A 420 35.91 -29.11 -36.90
CA LYS A 420 35.18 -30.08 -36.07
C LYS A 420 35.08 -29.60 -34.62
N MET A 421 33.88 -29.64 -34.05
CA MET A 421 33.62 -29.29 -32.65
C MET A 421 34.10 -30.38 -31.69
N LYS A 422 34.55 -29.98 -30.48
CA LYS A 422 34.85 -30.94 -29.40
C LYS A 422 33.54 -31.49 -28.84
N PHE A 423 33.59 -32.68 -28.24
CA PHE A 423 32.40 -33.34 -27.66
C PHE A 423 31.58 -32.44 -26.72
N LEU A 424 32.23 -31.66 -25.85
CA LEU A 424 31.53 -30.74 -24.94
C LEU A 424 30.86 -29.58 -25.70
N ASP A 425 31.50 -29.08 -26.75
CA ASP A 425 30.99 -27.97 -27.56
C ASP A 425 29.78 -28.41 -28.43
N GLN A 426 29.69 -29.71 -28.75
CA GLN A 426 28.57 -30.31 -29.50
C GLN A 426 27.26 -30.38 -28.68
N GLN A 427 27.31 -30.02 -27.39
CA GLN A 427 26.13 -29.95 -26.52
C GLN A 427 25.41 -28.60 -26.62
N PHE A 428 26.04 -27.58 -27.20
CA PHE A 428 25.38 -26.31 -27.48
C PHE A 428 24.55 -26.41 -28.75
N ALA A 429 23.32 -25.87 -28.73
CA ALA A 429 22.54 -25.77 -29.95
C ALA A 429 23.20 -24.79 -30.93
N GLN A 430 23.08 -25.10 -32.22
CA GLN A 430 23.73 -24.34 -33.29
C GLN A 430 23.43 -22.84 -33.20
N ASN A 431 24.45 -21.99 -33.23
CA ASN A 431 24.32 -20.52 -33.15
C ASN A 431 23.66 -19.99 -31.86
N THR A 432 23.70 -20.75 -30.76
CA THR A 432 23.17 -20.31 -29.46
C THR A 432 24.19 -20.50 -28.34
N GLU A 433 24.02 -19.77 -27.22
CA GLU A 433 24.77 -20.00 -25.97
C GLU A 433 24.07 -21.02 -25.05
N SER A 434 22.98 -21.62 -25.53
CA SER A 434 22.16 -22.55 -24.80
C SER A 434 22.76 -23.96 -24.84
N PHE A 435 23.16 -24.44 -23.67
CA PHE A 435 23.69 -25.77 -23.46
C PHE A 435 22.54 -26.76 -23.29
N ARG A 436 22.45 -27.76 -24.16
CA ARG A 436 21.49 -28.85 -23.99
C ARG A 436 21.95 -29.75 -22.84
N PHE A 437 21.08 -29.96 -21.86
CA PHE A 437 21.34 -30.93 -20.80
C PHE A 437 20.40 -32.13 -20.91
N GLY A 438 20.98 -33.34 -20.89
CA GLY A 438 20.26 -34.59 -21.12
C GLY A 438 20.02 -34.93 -22.60
N PRO A 439 19.59 -36.17 -22.89
CA PRO A 439 19.19 -36.57 -24.24
C PRO A 439 17.82 -35.95 -24.61
N PRO A 440 17.59 -35.53 -25.88
CA PRO A 440 16.25 -35.23 -26.38
C PRO A 440 15.34 -36.44 -26.23
N ARG A 441 14.08 -36.23 -25.87
CA ARG A 441 13.11 -37.33 -25.69
C ARG A 441 12.02 -37.23 -26.75
N LEU A 442 11.75 -38.36 -27.40
CA LEU A 442 10.68 -38.54 -28.37
C LEU A 442 9.56 -39.33 -27.69
N THR A 443 8.43 -38.68 -27.46
CA THR A 443 7.24 -39.30 -26.87
C THR A 443 6.19 -39.51 -27.93
N GLN A 444 5.51 -40.66 -27.88
CA GLN A 444 4.46 -41.00 -28.83
C GLN A 444 3.26 -41.56 -28.06
N ARG A 445 2.09 -41.03 -28.39
CA ARG A 445 0.80 -41.58 -27.96
C ARG A 445 0.13 -42.28 -29.12
N ARG A 446 -0.36 -43.49 -28.90
CA ARG A 446 -1.12 -44.25 -29.90
C ARG A 446 -2.53 -44.53 -29.44
N LYS A 447 -3.48 -44.36 -30.35
CA LYS A 447 -4.91 -44.62 -30.10
C LYS A 447 -5.16 -46.14 -30.11
N ILE A 448 -5.90 -46.63 -29.12
CA ILE A 448 -6.38 -48.02 -29.12
C ILE A 448 -7.52 -48.14 -30.16
N PRO A 449 -7.49 -49.12 -31.07
CA PRO A 449 -8.56 -49.32 -32.06
C PRO A 449 -9.84 -49.85 -31.41
N ASP A 450 -10.98 -49.19 -31.69
CA ASP A 450 -12.30 -49.50 -31.10
C ASP A 450 -12.93 -50.84 -31.57
N THR A 451 -12.37 -51.49 -32.59
CA THR A 451 -12.92 -52.73 -33.18
C THR A 451 -11.87 -53.83 -33.27
N MET A 452 -12.25 -55.09 -32.98
CA MET A 452 -11.39 -56.30 -33.02
C MET A 452 -10.77 -56.64 -34.41
N ALA A 453 -10.92 -55.78 -35.42
CA ALA A 453 -10.40 -55.97 -36.77
C ALA A 453 -8.86 -55.78 -36.90
N TRP A 454 -8.16 -55.43 -35.81
CA TRP A 454 -6.72 -55.15 -35.79
C TRP A 454 -5.81 -56.39 -35.83
N LYS A 455 -6.35 -57.61 -35.71
CA LYS A 455 -5.58 -58.88 -35.74
C LYS A 455 -4.77 -59.12 -37.02
N ALA A 456 -4.91 -58.26 -38.04
CA ALA A 456 -4.18 -58.33 -39.30
C ALA A 456 -3.34 -57.08 -39.66
N GLY A 457 -3.10 -56.13 -38.75
CA GLY A 457 -2.30 -54.96 -39.11
C GLY A 457 -2.02 -53.97 -37.99
N ALA A 458 -1.20 -54.36 -37.02
CA ALA A 458 -0.68 -53.52 -35.93
C ALA A 458 0.33 -52.44 -36.38
N GLY A 459 0.70 -52.42 -37.67
CA GLY A 459 1.83 -51.67 -38.20
C GLY A 459 3.09 -52.53 -38.23
N PHE A 460 4.06 -52.17 -39.08
CA PHE A 460 5.37 -52.81 -39.06
C PHE A 460 6.07 -52.44 -37.73
N GLY A 461 6.77 -53.38 -37.07
CA GLY A 461 7.50 -53.11 -35.82
C GLY A 461 6.65 -52.94 -34.54
N TRP A 462 5.34 -53.15 -34.59
CA TRP A 462 4.44 -53.00 -33.44
C TRP A 462 3.62 -54.25 -33.17
N ASP A 463 3.56 -54.64 -31.89
CA ASP A 463 2.72 -55.71 -31.39
C ASP A 463 1.64 -55.14 -30.46
N PHE A 464 0.40 -55.60 -30.59
CA PHE A 464 -0.66 -55.25 -29.66
C PHE A 464 -0.85 -56.37 -28.65
N VAL A 465 -0.80 -56.04 -27.36
CA VAL A 465 -1.00 -56.99 -26.26
C VAL A 465 -2.38 -56.75 -25.67
N GLU A 466 -3.24 -57.77 -25.75
CA GLU A 466 -4.61 -57.71 -25.25
C GLU A 466 -4.64 -57.99 -23.75
N GLY A 467 -5.10 -57.02 -22.96
CA GLY A 467 -5.35 -57.14 -21.52
C GLY A 467 -6.85 -57.02 -21.20
N ASN A 468 -7.24 -57.28 -19.94
CA ASN A 468 -8.65 -57.31 -19.52
C ASN A 468 -9.23 -55.88 -19.45
N THR A 469 -9.67 -55.33 -20.59
CA THR A 469 -10.38 -54.04 -20.80
C THR A 469 -9.70 -52.74 -20.35
N SER A 470 -8.77 -52.72 -19.39
CA SER A 470 -7.93 -51.57 -19.03
C SER A 470 -6.43 -51.76 -19.33
N ASP A 471 -6.02 -53.01 -19.58
CA ASP A 471 -4.60 -53.40 -19.70
C ASP A 471 -4.18 -53.66 -21.15
N SER A 472 -4.99 -53.25 -22.14
CA SER A 472 -4.61 -53.37 -23.55
C SER A 472 -3.61 -52.27 -23.92
N CYS A 473 -2.46 -52.67 -24.44
CA CYS A 473 -1.36 -51.76 -24.68
C CYS A 473 -0.54 -52.13 -25.91
N TRP A 474 0.09 -51.11 -26.50
CA TRP A 474 1.03 -51.27 -27.60
C TRP A 474 2.41 -51.66 -27.06
N ARG A 475 3.09 -52.57 -27.76
CA ARG A 475 4.49 -52.92 -27.54
C ARG A 475 5.27 -52.61 -28.82
N PHE A 476 6.28 -51.77 -28.71
CA PHE A 476 7.18 -51.47 -29.81
C PHE A 476 8.35 -52.47 -29.83
N ALA A 477 8.53 -53.14 -30.95
CA ALA A 477 9.71 -53.97 -31.18
C ALA A 477 10.84 -53.05 -31.69
N ALA A 478 11.58 -52.46 -30.77
CA ALA A 478 12.68 -51.55 -31.11
C ALA A 478 13.72 -52.27 -32.01
N PRO A 479 14.21 -51.63 -33.09
CA PRO A 479 15.28 -52.18 -33.89
C PRO A 479 16.54 -52.36 -33.02
N ASN A 480 17.21 -53.50 -33.18
CA ASN A 480 18.38 -53.88 -32.38
C ASN A 480 19.60 -53.01 -32.77
N ILE A 481 19.66 -51.79 -32.22
CA ILE A 481 20.76 -50.85 -32.42
C ILE A 481 21.77 -51.12 -31.30
N SER A 482 22.96 -51.59 -31.69
CA SER A 482 23.95 -52.27 -30.87
C SER A 482 24.59 -51.49 -29.70
N ASN A 483 24.08 -50.31 -29.31
CA ASN A 483 24.68 -49.47 -28.27
C ASN A 483 23.68 -48.64 -27.44
N HIS A 484 22.37 -48.93 -27.48
CA HIS A 484 21.40 -48.22 -26.63
C HIS A 484 21.09 -49.04 -25.35
N PRO A 485 21.29 -48.49 -24.14
CA PRO A 485 20.97 -49.19 -22.91
C PRO A 485 19.44 -49.28 -22.76
N ASN A 486 18.94 -50.51 -22.61
CA ASN A 486 17.59 -50.87 -22.19
C ASN A 486 16.43 -50.06 -22.81
N PHE A 487 16.02 -50.43 -24.02
CA PHE A 487 14.61 -50.25 -24.38
C PHE A 487 13.80 -51.17 -23.48
N THR A 488 13.08 -50.62 -22.50
CA THR A 488 12.06 -51.40 -21.81
C THR A 488 10.96 -51.69 -22.83
N SER A 489 10.80 -52.97 -23.20
CA SER A 489 9.67 -53.46 -24.00
C SER A 489 8.38 -53.47 -23.17
N GLU A 490 8.20 -52.44 -22.36
CA GLU A 490 7.04 -52.26 -21.51
C GLU A 490 5.86 -51.90 -22.38
N CYS A 491 4.75 -52.56 -22.08
CA CYS A 491 3.54 -52.40 -22.85
C CYS A 491 2.86 -51.12 -22.38
N SER A 492 2.86 -50.09 -23.22
CA SER A 492 2.33 -48.77 -22.89
C SER A 492 1.75 -48.10 -24.13
N ASN A 493 0.65 -47.39 -23.97
CA ASN A 493 0.06 -46.55 -25.02
C ASN A 493 0.82 -45.22 -25.18
N ASN A 494 1.63 -44.87 -24.18
CA ASN A 494 2.53 -43.73 -24.16
C ASN A 494 3.97 -44.26 -24.18
N LEU A 495 4.59 -44.27 -25.36
CA LEU A 495 5.96 -44.71 -25.53
C LEU A 495 6.91 -43.52 -25.43
N VAL A 496 7.98 -43.65 -24.65
CA VAL A 496 9.03 -42.65 -24.50
C VAL A 496 10.35 -43.24 -24.97
N LEU A 497 10.98 -42.60 -25.94
CA LEU A 497 12.28 -42.98 -26.47
C LEU A 497 13.28 -41.84 -26.26
N GLU A 498 14.48 -42.16 -25.80
CA GLU A 498 15.57 -41.17 -25.70
C GLU A 498 16.39 -41.17 -26.98
N ILE A 499 16.59 -39.99 -27.57
CA ILE A 499 17.45 -39.82 -28.74
C ILE A 499 18.92 -39.84 -28.25
N PRO A 500 19.79 -40.66 -28.87
CA PRO A 500 21.21 -40.71 -28.52
C PRO A 500 21.89 -39.35 -28.56
N GLN A 501 22.82 -39.11 -27.64
CA GLN A 501 23.52 -37.82 -27.54
C GLN A 501 24.57 -37.56 -28.65
N ASN A 502 24.95 -38.60 -29.41
CA ASN A 502 25.92 -38.48 -30.50
C ASN A 502 25.19 -38.37 -31.83
N TYR A 503 25.54 -37.38 -32.66
CA TYR A 503 24.93 -37.12 -33.97
C TYR A 503 24.87 -38.36 -34.89
N ASP A 504 25.99 -39.06 -35.07
CA ASP A 504 26.07 -40.22 -35.97
C ASP A 504 25.15 -41.37 -35.51
N ILE A 505 25.06 -41.57 -34.19
CA ILE A 505 24.17 -42.59 -33.60
C ILE A 505 22.71 -42.13 -33.70
N ALA A 506 22.43 -40.86 -33.45
CA ALA A 506 21.09 -40.27 -33.54
C ALA A 506 20.50 -40.37 -34.96
N ILE A 507 21.30 -40.10 -36.01
CA ILE A 507 20.84 -40.29 -37.39
C ILE A 507 20.53 -41.76 -37.67
N SER A 508 21.43 -42.67 -37.29
CA SER A 508 21.21 -44.11 -37.51
C SER A 508 19.95 -44.60 -36.77
N PHE A 509 19.70 -44.05 -35.58
CA PHE A 509 18.52 -44.32 -34.77
C PHE A 509 17.24 -43.84 -35.45
N VAL A 510 17.23 -42.60 -35.97
CA VAL A 510 16.08 -42.03 -36.67
C VAL A 510 15.80 -42.76 -37.99
N SER A 511 16.84 -43.12 -38.73
CA SER A 511 16.70 -43.92 -39.95
C SER A 511 16.11 -45.31 -39.65
N ALA A 512 16.51 -45.93 -38.54
CA ALA A 512 15.93 -47.19 -38.07
C ALA A 512 14.47 -47.02 -37.63
N LEU A 513 14.10 -45.92 -36.95
CA LEU A 513 12.71 -45.60 -36.62
C LEU A 513 11.85 -45.44 -37.88
N LYS A 514 12.35 -44.72 -38.89
CA LYS A 514 11.71 -44.57 -40.19
C LYS A 514 11.50 -45.93 -40.87
N GLY A 515 12.52 -46.78 -40.89
CA GLY A 515 12.45 -48.13 -41.45
C GLY A 515 11.51 -49.08 -40.69
N SER A 516 11.30 -48.83 -39.39
CA SER A 516 10.37 -49.60 -38.57
C SER A 516 8.90 -49.17 -38.71
N GLY A 517 8.60 -48.05 -39.37
CA GLY A 517 7.22 -47.55 -39.44
C GLY A 517 6.72 -47.01 -38.09
N PHE A 518 7.62 -46.40 -37.30
CA PHE A 518 7.34 -45.93 -35.94
C PHE A 518 6.15 -44.96 -35.87
N VAL A 519 6.03 -44.05 -36.84
CA VAL A 519 4.87 -43.14 -36.99
C VAL A 519 3.94 -43.72 -38.06
N ASP A 520 2.70 -43.96 -37.68
CA ASP A 520 1.70 -44.61 -38.53
C ASP A 520 0.29 -44.07 -38.28
N LYS A 521 -0.72 -44.65 -38.94
CA LYS A 521 -2.14 -44.26 -38.84
C LYS A 521 -2.75 -44.38 -37.43
N HIS A 522 -2.10 -45.09 -36.51
CA HIS A 522 -2.56 -45.26 -35.13
C HIS A 522 -1.89 -44.28 -34.16
N THR A 523 -0.93 -43.49 -34.65
CA THR A 523 -0.30 -42.42 -33.88
C THR A 523 -1.29 -41.27 -33.72
N GLU A 524 -1.57 -40.93 -32.47
CA GLU A 524 -2.51 -39.86 -32.10
C GLU A 524 -1.76 -38.55 -31.91
N SER A 525 -0.66 -38.59 -31.15
CA SER A 525 0.23 -37.46 -30.94
C SER A 525 1.68 -37.91 -30.83
N LEU A 526 2.57 -36.99 -31.19
CA LEU A 526 4.01 -37.14 -31.10
C LEU A 526 4.58 -35.87 -30.48
N ALA A 527 5.43 -35.97 -29.48
CA ALA A 527 6.12 -34.82 -28.92
C ALA A 527 7.63 -35.04 -28.81
N ILE A 528 8.38 -33.95 -28.95
CA ILE A 528 9.82 -33.92 -28.79
C ILE A 528 10.17 -32.90 -27.73
N ASP A 529 10.80 -33.38 -26.66
CA ASP A 529 11.20 -32.56 -25.53
C ASP A 529 12.71 -32.41 -25.48
N VAL A 530 13.15 -31.15 -25.36
CA VAL A 530 14.57 -30.80 -25.26
C VAL A 530 14.76 -29.75 -24.18
N ASN A 531 15.68 -30.02 -23.25
CA ASN A 531 16.01 -29.08 -22.18
C ASN A 531 17.33 -28.36 -22.43
N PHE A 532 17.32 -27.06 -22.21
CA PHE A 532 18.45 -26.15 -22.35
C PHE A 532 18.72 -25.40 -21.06
N TYR A 533 19.99 -25.13 -20.81
CA TYR A 533 20.46 -24.25 -19.77
C TYR A 533 21.36 -23.20 -20.42
N ASN A 534 21.07 -21.93 -20.19
CA ASN A 534 21.92 -20.84 -20.63
C ASN A 534 22.80 -20.38 -19.45
N PRO A 535 24.12 -20.67 -19.45
CA PRO A 535 25.00 -20.32 -18.33
C PRO A 535 25.17 -18.81 -18.13
N SER A 536 25.13 -18.03 -19.23
CA SER A 536 25.26 -16.57 -19.21
C SER A 536 24.07 -15.91 -18.53
N LEU A 537 22.86 -16.45 -18.75
CA LEU A 537 21.60 -15.95 -18.17
C LEU A 537 21.20 -16.66 -16.87
N LYS A 538 21.86 -17.78 -16.52
CA LYS A 538 21.45 -18.68 -15.42
C LYS A 538 19.98 -19.13 -15.56
N LEU A 539 19.54 -19.32 -16.80
CA LEU A 539 18.15 -19.60 -17.15
C LEU A 539 18.01 -21.04 -17.64
N PHE A 540 17.00 -21.75 -17.13
CA PHE A 540 16.58 -23.04 -17.67
C PHE A 540 15.44 -22.82 -18.66
N SER A 541 15.55 -23.45 -19.82
CA SER A 541 14.56 -23.35 -20.89
C SER A 541 14.20 -24.76 -21.38
N GLY A 542 12.92 -25.03 -21.57
CA GLY A 542 12.42 -26.27 -22.18
C GLY A 542 11.77 -25.96 -23.53
N ILE A 543 12.07 -26.76 -24.53
CA ILE A 543 11.35 -26.75 -25.81
C ILE A 543 10.55 -28.04 -25.91
N ASN A 544 9.23 -27.90 -26.00
CA ASN A 544 8.31 -29.00 -26.30
C ASN A 544 7.74 -28.76 -27.70
N ILE A 545 8.02 -29.68 -28.62
CA ILE A 545 7.51 -29.67 -29.99
C ILE A 545 6.45 -30.77 -30.09
N ALA A 546 5.18 -30.39 -30.11
CA ALA A 546 4.07 -31.32 -30.25
C ALA A 546 3.54 -31.34 -31.70
N LEU A 547 3.27 -32.55 -32.20
CA LEU A 547 2.70 -32.86 -33.50
C LEU A 547 1.46 -33.72 -33.24
N ASP A 548 0.29 -33.10 -33.32
CA ASP A 548 -0.97 -33.79 -33.09
C ASP A 548 -1.61 -34.19 -34.41
N HIS A 549 -2.06 -35.45 -34.49
CA HIS A 549 -2.86 -35.92 -35.63
C HIS A 549 -4.35 -35.59 -35.46
N SER A 550 -4.81 -35.31 -34.22
CA SER A 550 -6.03 -34.59 -33.80
C SER A 550 -6.17 -34.85 -32.28
N GLY A 551 -6.17 -33.80 -31.42
CA GLY A 551 -5.91 -33.84 -29.95
C GLY A 551 -6.85 -34.69 -29.06
N GLU A 552 -6.69 -34.84 -27.73
CA GLU A 552 -5.83 -34.20 -26.70
C GLU A 552 -5.62 -35.15 -25.46
N LEU A 553 -4.49 -34.95 -24.73
CA LEU A 553 -4.17 -35.24 -23.31
C LEU A 553 -3.80 -36.65 -22.76
N GLY A 554 -2.54 -36.80 -22.30
CA GLY A 554 -2.19 -37.38 -20.99
C GLY A 554 -0.92 -38.27 -20.93
N PHE A 555 0.14 -37.82 -20.25
CA PHE A 555 1.40 -38.55 -19.97
C PHE A 555 1.59 -38.82 -18.45
N GLU A 556 2.13 -39.98 -18.08
CA GLU A 556 2.60 -40.27 -16.72
C GLU A 556 3.87 -41.15 -16.77
N HIS A 557 5.06 -40.55 -16.82
CA HIS A 557 5.98 -40.40 -15.67
C HIS A 557 7.36 -39.92 -16.16
N PHE A 558 7.85 -38.81 -15.58
CA PHE A 558 8.88 -37.94 -16.12
C PHE A 558 9.65 -37.26 -14.97
N VAL A 559 10.91 -36.86 -15.20
CA VAL A 559 11.60 -35.87 -14.36
C VAL A 559 11.49 -34.55 -15.09
N ASP A 560 10.43 -33.83 -14.75
CA ASP A 560 9.85 -32.77 -15.57
C ASP A 560 10.23 -31.38 -15.05
N VAL A 561 10.78 -30.52 -15.91
CA VAL A 561 10.97 -29.08 -15.62
C VAL A 561 9.72 -28.27 -16.03
N THR A 562 8.80 -28.85 -16.80
CA THR A 562 7.53 -28.26 -17.24
C THR A 562 6.56 -27.96 -16.09
N PRO A 563 6.41 -28.75 -15.02
CA PRO A 563 5.63 -28.39 -13.85
C PRO A 563 6.22 -27.18 -13.15
N ALA A 564 7.55 -27.11 -13.03
CA ALA A 564 8.20 -25.92 -12.47
C ALA A 564 7.93 -24.70 -13.34
N ALA A 565 8.03 -24.82 -14.67
CA ALA A 565 7.72 -23.75 -15.62
C ALA A 565 6.22 -23.39 -15.63
N LEU A 566 5.32 -24.34 -15.44
CA LEU A 566 3.88 -24.13 -15.39
C LEU A 566 3.48 -23.48 -14.08
N TRP A 567 4.05 -23.91 -12.94
CA TRP A 567 3.89 -23.24 -11.65
C TRP A 567 4.46 -21.82 -11.68
N ASP A 568 5.59 -21.60 -12.33
CA ASP A 568 6.18 -20.28 -12.56
C ASP A 568 5.27 -19.40 -13.44
N ALA A 569 4.73 -19.93 -14.54
CA ALA A 569 3.76 -19.23 -15.38
C ALA A 569 2.47 -18.90 -14.61
N CYS A 570 1.91 -19.85 -13.87
CA CYS A 570 0.76 -19.63 -13.00
C CYS A 570 1.05 -18.57 -11.94
N PHE A 571 2.22 -18.63 -11.30
CA PHE A 571 2.66 -17.63 -10.33
C PHE A 571 2.74 -16.24 -10.96
N LYS A 572 3.35 -16.10 -12.14
CA LYS A 572 3.43 -14.84 -12.89
C LYS A 572 2.05 -14.30 -13.28
N HIS A 573 1.13 -15.14 -13.73
CA HIS A 573 -0.24 -14.74 -14.03
C HIS A 573 -1.00 -14.28 -12.79
N ILE A 574 -0.88 -15.00 -11.66
CA ILE A 574 -1.50 -14.63 -10.39
C ILE A 574 -0.88 -13.34 -9.85
N LEU A 575 0.44 -13.20 -9.89
CA LEU A 575 1.16 -12.00 -9.47
C LEU A 575 0.72 -10.78 -10.30
N GLY A 576 0.65 -10.93 -11.62
CA GLY A 576 0.14 -9.90 -12.53
C GLY A 576 -1.31 -9.50 -12.22
N LEU A 577 -2.19 -10.47 -11.96
CA LEU A 577 -3.57 -10.23 -11.57
C LEU A 577 -3.67 -9.48 -10.23
N VAL A 578 -2.86 -9.86 -9.25
CA VAL A 578 -2.81 -9.21 -7.93
C VAL A 578 -2.34 -7.77 -8.07
N VAL A 579 -1.27 -7.52 -8.84
CA VAL A 579 -0.80 -6.16 -9.15
C VAL A 579 -1.89 -5.35 -9.85
N PHE A 580 -2.58 -5.94 -10.84
CA PHE A 580 -3.68 -5.29 -11.54
C PHE A 580 -4.85 -4.92 -10.61
N VAL A 581 -5.32 -5.85 -9.77
CA VAL A 581 -6.41 -5.59 -8.82
C VAL A 581 -6.03 -4.49 -7.83
N ASN A 582 -4.80 -4.53 -7.30
CA ASN A 582 -4.33 -3.52 -6.34
C ASN A 582 -4.10 -2.15 -6.98
N THR A 583 -3.64 -2.09 -8.24
CA THR A 583 -3.54 -0.82 -8.98
C THR A 583 -4.91 -0.22 -9.29
N VAL A 584 -5.91 -1.04 -9.64
CA VAL A 584 -7.30 -0.58 -9.75
C VAL A 584 -7.83 -0.12 -8.39
N ALA A 585 -7.51 -0.82 -7.30
CA ALA A 585 -7.90 -0.41 -5.95
C ALA A 585 -7.30 0.95 -5.55
N LEU A 586 -6.12 1.31 -6.08
CA LEU A 586 -5.49 2.61 -5.87
C LEU A 586 -6.31 3.76 -6.48
N LEU A 587 -7.18 3.51 -7.47
CA LEU A 587 -8.13 4.52 -7.96
C LEU A 587 -9.11 4.99 -6.88
N ARG A 588 -9.32 4.21 -5.80
CA ARG A 588 -10.09 4.65 -4.63
C ARG A 588 -9.47 5.87 -3.95
N ALA A 589 -8.17 6.11 -4.11
CA ALA A 589 -7.49 7.32 -3.64
C ALA A 589 -8.09 8.59 -4.26
N VAL A 590 -8.63 8.49 -5.48
CA VAL A 590 -9.08 9.64 -6.27
C VAL A 590 -10.56 9.96 -6.02
N ARG A 591 -11.26 9.15 -5.18
CA ARG A 591 -12.68 9.34 -4.83
C ARG A 591 -13.00 10.66 -4.14
N PHE A 592 -11.99 11.32 -3.57
CA PHE A 592 -12.12 12.57 -2.82
C PHE A 592 -12.48 13.77 -3.71
N THR A 593 -12.37 13.65 -5.04
CA THR A 593 -12.86 14.66 -5.99
C THR A 593 -14.32 14.38 -6.33
N GLN A 594 -15.22 15.36 -6.20
CA GLN A 594 -16.66 15.19 -6.44
C GLN A 594 -16.98 14.57 -7.82
N THR A 595 -16.29 15.02 -8.87
CA THR A 595 -16.48 14.49 -10.23
C THR A 595 -16.06 13.03 -10.36
N ILE A 596 -14.95 12.66 -9.71
CA ILE A 596 -14.34 11.33 -9.82
C ILE A 596 -15.02 10.33 -8.88
N GLY A 597 -15.43 10.78 -7.69
CA GLY A 597 -16.24 10.00 -6.75
C GLY A 597 -17.60 9.60 -7.34
N LYS A 598 -18.28 10.53 -8.03
CA LYS A 598 -19.50 10.21 -8.79
C LYS A 598 -19.23 9.18 -9.90
N LEU A 599 -18.15 9.34 -10.66
CA LEU A 599 -17.74 8.39 -11.71
C LEU A 599 -17.43 6.98 -11.14
N LEU A 600 -16.73 6.90 -10.01
CA LEU A 600 -16.38 5.65 -9.31
C LEU A 600 -17.60 4.95 -8.68
N ALA A 601 -18.68 5.68 -8.40
CA ALA A 601 -19.93 5.12 -7.89
C ALA A 601 -20.81 4.50 -9.00
N LEU A 602 -20.65 4.94 -10.26
CA LEU A 602 -21.47 4.48 -11.39
C LEU A 602 -21.50 2.95 -11.56
N PRO A 603 -20.38 2.20 -11.50
CA PRO A 603 -20.44 0.74 -11.66
C PRO A 603 -21.27 0.06 -10.57
N GLY A 604 -21.32 0.64 -9.36
CA GLY A 604 -22.13 0.12 -8.25
C GLY A 604 -23.63 0.33 -8.46
N ILE A 605 -24.01 1.40 -9.16
CA ILE A 605 -25.40 1.75 -9.49
C ILE A 605 -25.87 0.93 -10.69
N MET A 606 -25.06 0.86 -11.74
CA MET A 606 -25.38 0.15 -12.98
C MET A 606 -25.36 -1.38 -12.83
N LYS A 607 -24.89 -1.92 -11.70
CA LYS A 607 -24.62 -3.37 -11.56
C LYS A 607 -25.85 -4.24 -11.85
N GLU A 608 -27.04 -3.83 -11.41
CA GLU A 608 -28.25 -4.65 -11.53
C GLU A 608 -28.76 -4.67 -12.97
N GLU A 609 -28.81 -3.49 -13.60
CA GLU A 609 -29.20 -3.33 -15.01
C GLU A 609 -28.20 -4.00 -15.95
N LEU A 610 -26.89 -3.81 -15.71
CA LEU A 610 -25.82 -4.41 -16.51
C LEU A 610 -25.85 -5.94 -16.45
N VAL A 611 -26.10 -6.52 -15.27
CA VAL A 611 -26.23 -7.98 -15.12
C VAL A 611 -27.44 -8.49 -15.90
N SER A 612 -28.59 -7.83 -15.80
CA SER A 612 -29.79 -8.23 -16.57
C SER A 612 -29.57 -8.15 -18.09
N PHE A 613 -28.86 -7.12 -18.54
CA PHE A 613 -28.47 -6.94 -19.93
C PHE A 613 -27.48 -7.98 -20.42
N LEU A 614 -26.45 -8.30 -19.62
CA LEU A 614 -25.45 -9.33 -19.95
C LEU A 614 -26.09 -10.69 -20.16
N VAL A 615 -27.16 -11.03 -19.42
CA VAL A 615 -27.90 -12.27 -19.64
C VAL A 615 -28.56 -12.29 -21.03
N VAL A 616 -29.23 -11.20 -21.44
CA VAL A 616 -29.86 -11.11 -22.76
C VAL A 616 -28.81 -11.14 -23.88
N ALA A 617 -27.71 -10.40 -23.70
CA ALA A 617 -26.58 -10.41 -24.62
C ALA A 617 -25.95 -11.81 -24.76
N ALA A 618 -25.78 -12.54 -23.65
CA ALA A 618 -25.23 -13.89 -23.65
C ALA A 618 -26.13 -14.88 -24.40
N VAL A 619 -27.45 -14.81 -24.23
CA VAL A 619 -28.39 -15.67 -24.96
C VAL A 619 -28.29 -15.44 -26.47
N ALA A 620 -28.28 -14.18 -26.90
CA ALA A 620 -28.12 -13.84 -28.31
C ALA A 620 -26.73 -14.25 -28.85
N PHE A 621 -25.67 -14.04 -28.06
CA PHE A 621 -24.32 -14.46 -28.43
C PHE A 621 -24.22 -15.97 -28.59
N VAL A 622 -24.82 -16.77 -27.70
CA VAL A 622 -24.90 -18.23 -27.82
C VAL A 622 -25.69 -18.66 -29.06
N ALA A 623 -26.74 -17.93 -29.44
CA ALA A 623 -27.46 -18.20 -30.69
C ALA A 623 -26.59 -17.95 -31.94
N PHE A 624 -25.76 -16.90 -31.93
CA PHE A 624 -24.77 -16.67 -32.99
C PHE A 624 -23.64 -17.71 -32.97
N LEU A 625 -23.13 -18.09 -31.81
CA LEU A 625 -22.14 -19.18 -31.67
C LEU A 625 -22.65 -20.49 -32.27
N GLY A 626 -23.87 -20.90 -31.88
CA GLY A 626 -24.48 -22.13 -32.36
C GLY A 626 -24.76 -22.10 -33.87
N SER A 627 -25.31 -20.99 -34.38
CA SER A 627 -25.56 -20.85 -35.82
C SER A 627 -24.27 -20.77 -36.64
N GLY A 628 -23.25 -20.05 -36.16
CA GLY A 628 -21.94 -19.97 -36.83
C GLY A 628 -21.24 -21.33 -36.89
N HIS A 629 -21.27 -22.10 -35.81
CA HIS A 629 -20.71 -23.46 -35.79
C HIS A 629 -21.47 -24.40 -36.75
N LEU A 630 -22.81 -24.33 -36.79
CA LEU A 630 -23.60 -25.17 -37.69
C LEU A 630 -23.42 -24.81 -39.17
N ILE A 631 -23.29 -23.52 -39.50
CA ILE A 631 -23.20 -23.05 -40.89
C ILE A 631 -21.77 -23.21 -41.42
N PHE A 632 -20.75 -22.85 -40.64
CA PHE A 632 -19.36 -22.75 -41.10
C PHE A 632 -18.43 -23.81 -40.51
N GLY A 633 -18.85 -24.57 -39.49
CA GLY A 633 -17.94 -25.44 -38.72
C GLY A 633 -17.33 -26.60 -39.50
N HIS A 634 -17.98 -27.05 -40.58
CA HIS A 634 -17.39 -28.07 -41.47
C HIS A 634 -16.36 -27.49 -42.45
N ASN A 635 -16.52 -26.23 -42.85
CA ASN A 635 -15.74 -25.62 -43.94
C ASN A 635 -14.62 -24.71 -43.44
N MET A 636 -14.71 -24.21 -42.20
CA MET A 636 -13.77 -23.25 -41.63
C MET A 636 -13.29 -23.71 -40.26
N GLN A 637 -11.96 -23.78 -40.09
CA GLN A 637 -11.35 -24.16 -38.81
C GLN A 637 -11.65 -23.16 -37.69
N SER A 638 -11.86 -21.88 -38.02
CA SER A 638 -12.26 -20.87 -37.03
C SER A 638 -13.63 -21.15 -36.40
N TYR A 639 -14.47 -21.97 -37.05
CA TYR A 639 -15.80 -22.33 -36.58
C TYR A 639 -15.93 -23.81 -36.21
N SER A 640 -14.84 -24.57 -36.18
CA SER A 640 -14.85 -26.04 -36.00
C SER A 640 -15.28 -26.47 -34.61
N ASP A 641 -14.94 -25.69 -33.59
CA ASP A 641 -15.26 -25.96 -32.19
C ASP A 641 -15.91 -24.74 -31.58
N MET A 642 -16.78 -24.94 -30.58
CA MET A 642 -17.47 -23.83 -29.92
C MET A 642 -16.49 -22.81 -29.30
N TYR A 643 -15.33 -23.25 -28.82
CA TYR A 643 -14.27 -22.37 -28.32
C TYR A 643 -13.65 -21.49 -29.43
N ARG A 644 -13.26 -22.09 -30.56
CA ARG A 644 -12.69 -21.37 -31.71
C ARG A 644 -13.71 -20.41 -32.31
N THR A 645 -14.97 -20.84 -32.41
CA THR A 645 -16.09 -19.99 -32.83
C THR A 645 -16.25 -18.79 -31.91
N THR A 646 -16.09 -18.97 -30.59
CA THR A 646 -16.12 -17.87 -29.62
C THR A 646 -15.02 -16.85 -29.88
N LEU A 647 -13.78 -17.32 -30.10
CA LEU A 647 -12.66 -16.45 -30.46
C LEU A 647 -12.92 -15.70 -31.77
N ALA A 648 -13.42 -16.38 -32.80
CA ALA A 648 -13.75 -15.78 -34.09
C ALA A 648 -14.82 -14.67 -33.97
N LEU A 649 -15.85 -14.86 -33.12
CA LEU A 649 -16.84 -13.81 -32.85
C LEU A 649 -16.22 -12.62 -32.11
N PHE A 650 -15.32 -12.84 -31.15
CA PHE A 650 -14.62 -11.74 -30.46
C PHE A 650 -13.68 -10.98 -31.41
N GLU A 651 -12.94 -11.67 -32.28
CA GLU A 651 -12.12 -11.05 -33.32
C GLU A 651 -12.97 -10.23 -34.30
N MET A 652 -14.18 -10.69 -34.60
CA MET A 652 -15.14 -9.94 -35.40
C MET A 652 -15.62 -8.68 -34.68
N VAL A 653 -15.84 -8.71 -33.35
CA VAL A 653 -16.16 -7.50 -32.55
C VAL A 653 -15.00 -6.50 -32.53
N LEU A 654 -13.76 -6.99 -32.44
CA LEU A 654 -12.54 -6.17 -32.44
C LEU A 654 -12.21 -5.61 -33.85
N GLY A 655 -12.88 -6.09 -34.90
CA GLY A 655 -12.67 -5.66 -36.28
C GLY A 655 -11.37 -6.20 -36.91
N THR A 656 -10.71 -7.17 -36.28
CA THR A 656 -9.50 -7.82 -36.80
C THR A 656 -9.82 -8.95 -37.78
N TYR A 657 -11.10 -9.32 -37.89
CA TYR A 657 -11.54 -10.44 -38.70
C TYR A 657 -11.56 -10.13 -40.21
N VAL A 658 -10.99 -11.03 -41.01
CA VAL A 658 -10.99 -10.92 -42.48
C VAL A 658 -12.30 -11.48 -43.02
N ALA A 659 -13.24 -10.60 -43.36
CA ALA A 659 -14.56 -10.98 -43.85
C ALA A 659 -14.54 -11.83 -45.15
N GLN A 660 -13.43 -11.81 -45.89
CA GLN A 660 -13.21 -12.58 -47.12
C GLN A 660 -13.41 -14.08 -46.90
N ASP A 661 -12.89 -14.62 -45.79
CA ASP A 661 -12.92 -16.06 -45.50
C ASP A 661 -14.36 -16.57 -45.29
N LEU A 662 -15.24 -15.71 -44.76
CA LEU A 662 -16.66 -16.01 -44.57
C LEU A 662 -17.40 -16.06 -45.91
N VAL A 663 -17.09 -15.14 -46.83
CA VAL A 663 -17.68 -15.06 -48.17
C VAL A 663 -17.25 -16.24 -49.03
N ASP A 664 -15.98 -16.63 -48.93
CA ASP A 664 -15.40 -17.75 -49.69
C ASP A 664 -16.02 -19.10 -49.27
N SER A 665 -16.40 -19.24 -47.99
CA SER A 665 -17.07 -20.45 -47.49
C SER A 665 -18.53 -20.58 -47.96
N ASN A 666 -19.28 -19.48 -47.95
CA ASN A 666 -20.65 -19.43 -48.43
C ASN A 666 -20.99 -18.01 -48.91
N PRO A 667 -21.09 -17.79 -50.24
CA PRO A 667 -21.29 -16.46 -50.81
C PRO A 667 -22.59 -15.77 -50.40
N LEU A 668 -23.60 -16.53 -49.95
CA LEU A 668 -24.90 -16.00 -49.55
C LEU A 668 -25.01 -15.87 -48.04
N LEU A 669 -24.76 -16.96 -47.29
CA LEU A 669 -24.94 -16.97 -45.83
C LEU A 669 -23.82 -16.25 -45.09
N GLY A 670 -22.60 -16.20 -45.62
CA GLY A 670 -21.45 -15.49 -45.04
C GLY A 670 -21.74 -14.00 -44.81
N PRO A 671 -22.04 -13.22 -45.86
CA PRO A 671 -22.37 -11.80 -45.72
C PRO A 671 -23.59 -11.52 -44.82
N ILE A 672 -24.62 -12.37 -44.90
CA ILE A 672 -25.85 -12.22 -44.09
C ILE A 672 -25.54 -12.41 -42.62
N TYR A 673 -24.80 -13.48 -42.28
CA TYR A 673 -24.39 -13.76 -40.91
C TYR A 673 -23.52 -12.64 -40.34
N PHE A 674 -22.50 -12.21 -41.09
CA PHE A 674 -21.62 -11.10 -40.70
C PHE A 674 -22.40 -9.81 -40.46
N SER A 675 -23.27 -9.43 -41.40
CA SER A 675 -24.06 -8.19 -41.29
C SER A 675 -25.04 -8.25 -40.12
N ALA A 676 -25.70 -9.39 -39.91
CA ALA A 676 -26.63 -9.58 -38.80
C ALA A 676 -25.92 -9.48 -37.44
N PHE A 677 -24.74 -10.08 -37.31
CA PHE A 677 -23.94 -9.98 -36.09
C PHE A 677 -23.42 -8.56 -35.85
N MET A 678 -22.96 -7.86 -36.89
CA MET A 678 -22.50 -6.47 -36.76
C MET A 678 -23.64 -5.51 -36.40
N ILE A 679 -24.83 -5.68 -36.98
CA ILE A 679 -26.02 -4.91 -36.59
C ILE A 679 -26.40 -5.21 -35.14
N PHE A 680 -26.36 -6.47 -34.73
CA PHE A 680 -26.63 -6.87 -33.35
C PHE A 680 -25.64 -6.22 -32.36
N ILE A 681 -24.33 -6.30 -32.63
CA ILE A 681 -23.31 -5.68 -31.77
C ILE A 681 -23.44 -4.15 -31.74
N PHE A 682 -23.69 -3.51 -32.88
CA PHE A 682 -23.85 -2.06 -32.93
C PHE A 682 -25.10 -1.59 -32.16
N THR A 683 -26.23 -2.30 -32.32
CA THR A 683 -27.46 -2.00 -31.57
C THR A 683 -27.29 -2.25 -30.07
N LEU A 684 -26.57 -3.31 -29.70
CA LEU A 684 -26.21 -3.64 -28.32
C LEU A 684 -25.32 -2.57 -27.67
N LEU A 685 -24.25 -2.16 -28.35
CA LEU A 685 -23.23 -1.24 -27.83
C LEU A 685 -23.70 0.22 -27.82
N VAL A 686 -24.46 0.65 -28.83
CA VAL A 686 -24.87 2.05 -28.95
C VAL A 686 -26.18 2.34 -28.23
N ASN A 687 -27.18 1.45 -28.29
CA ASN A 687 -28.52 1.81 -27.78
C ASN A 687 -28.73 1.39 -26.33
N VAL A 688 -28.33 0.17 -25.96
CA VAL A 688 -28.65 -0.34 -24.62
C VAL A 688 -27.58 0.07 -23.61
N LEU A 689 -26.30 -0.12 -23.93
CA LEU A 689 -25.22 0.25 -23.01
C LEU A 689 -25.17 1.76 -22.73
N MET A 690 -25.34 2.60 -23.76
CA MET A 690 -25.40 4.05 -23.56
C MET A 690 -26.64 4.47 -22.77
N SER A 691 -27.78 3.80 -22.94
CA SER A 691 -28.98 4.10 -22.14
C SER A 691 -28.72 3.84 -20.65
N ILE A 692 -28.16 2.68 -20.30
CA ILE A 692 -27.80 2.31 -18.92
C ILE A 692 -26.78 3.32 -18.35
N ILE A 693 -25.79 3.75 -19.14
CA ILE A 693 -24.81 4.75 -18.72
C ILE A 693 -25.48 6.11 -18.47
N CYS A 694 -26.34 6.56 -19.38
CA CYS A 694 -27.05 7.85 -19.25
C CYS A 694 -27.96 7.90 -18.03
N GLU A 695 -28.69 6.81 -17.76
CA GLU A 695 -29.56 6.68 -16.59
C GLU A 695 -28.75 6.72 -15.29
N ALA A 696 -27.64 5.98 -15.23
CA ALA A 696 -26.76 5.98 -14.07
C ALA A 696 -26.07 7.33 -13.81
N ILE A 697 -25.70 8.07 -14.86
CA ILE A 697 -25.15 9.43 -14.71
C ILE A 697 -26.21 10.41 -14.17
N SER A 698 -27.48 10.19 -14.49
CA SER A 698 -28.59 11.02 -14.00
C SER A 698 -28.99 10.75 -12.55
N ALA A 699 -28.58 9.62 -11.97
CA ALA A 699 -28.85 9.28 -10.59
C ALA A 699 -28.06 10.19 -9.63
N ASP A 700 -28.75 10.82 -8.67
CA ASP A 700 -28.10 11.67 -7.67
C ASP A 700 -27.39 10.83 -6.61
N VAL A 701 -26.06 10.84 -6.64
CA VAL A 701 -25.21 10.11 -5.69
C VAL A 701 -24.84 11.02 -4.54
N ASP A 702 -25.26 10.65 -3.32
CA ASP A 702 -24.92 11.38 -2.10
C ASP A 702 -23.43 11.18 -1.75
N THR A 703 -22.58 12.05 -2.30
CA THR A 703 -21.13 12.10 -2.01
C THR A 703 -20.78 13.11 -0.92
N THR A 704 -21.77 13.62 -0.17
CA THR A 704 -21.57 14.72 0.80
C THR A 704 -20.62 14.33 1.93
N HIS A 705 -20.70 13.10 2.43
CA HIS A 705 -19.82 12.62 3.49
C HIS A 705 -18.35 12.53 3.06
N ASP A 706 -18.07 11.97 1.89
CA ASP A 706 -16.72 11.86 1.34
C ASP A 706 -16.13 13.23 1.00
N GLN A 707 -16.99 14.19 0.64
CA GLN A 707 -16.59 15.58 0.41
C GLN A 707 -16.28 16.32 1.71
N GLU A 708 -17.11 16.19 2.75
CA GLU A 708 -16.81 16.71 4.10
C GLU A 708 -15.47 16.15 4.62
N LEU A 709 -15.23 14.85 4.38
CA LEU A 709 -13.97 14.17 4.74
C LEU A 709 -12.78 14.71 3.92
N ALA A 710 -12.93 14.87 2.61
CA ALA A 710 -11.90 15.39 1.71
C ALA A 710 -11.53 16.85 2.03
N GLU A 711 -12.52 17.70 2.28
CA GLU A 711 -12.30 19.09 2.69
C GLU A 711 -11.59 19.17 4.04
N HIS A 712 -11.95 18.28 4.98
CA HIS A 712 -11.24 18.17 6.26
C HIS A 712 -9.78 17.69 6.07
N MET A 713 -9.54 16.72 5.18
CA MET A 713 -8.19 16.25 4.84
C MET A 713 -7.36 17.33 4.15
N TRP A 714 -7.93 18.06 3.19
CA TRP A 714 -7.26 19.11 2.43
C TRP A 714 -6.97 20.35 3.29
N SER A 715 -7.92 20.77 4.13
CA SER A 715 -7.69 21.87 5.08
C SER A 715 -6.61 21.51 6.12
N SER A 716 -6.59 20.27 6.58
CA SER A 716 -5.49 19.75 7.40
C SER A 716 -4.16 19.80 6.62
N PHE A 717 -4.16 19.43 5.34
CA PHE A 717 -2.99 19.47 4.46
C PHE A 717 -2.47 20.89 4.17
N GLN A 718 -3.36 21.86 3.96
CA GLN A 718 -2.98 23.26 3.76
C GLN A 718 -2.41 23.88 5.05
N ALA A 719 -2.98 23.54 6.21
CA ALA A 719 -2.47 23.96 7.50
C ALA A 719 -1.04 23.45 7.76
N ILE A 720 -0.71 22.23 7.32
CA ILE A 720 0.65 21.65 7.38
C ILE A 720 1.65 22.44 6.54
N LEU A 721 1.29 22.80 5.31
CA LEU A 721 2.19 23.44 4.35
C LEU A 721 2.47 24.91 4.71
N GLY A 722 1.93 25.42 5.83
CA GLY A 722 2.10 26.81 6.24
C GLY A 722 1.39 27.81 5.32
N ALA A 723 0.65 27.31 4.32
CA ALA A 723 -0.26 28.12 3.53
C ALA A 723 -1.46 28.47 4.41
N HIS A 724 -1.31 29.52 5.23
CA HIS A 724 -2.41 30.20 5.89
C HIS A 724 -3.31 30.83 4.81
N GLY A 725 -4.05 29.98 4.09
CA GLY A 725 -5.20 30.34 3.29
C GLY A 725 -6.32 30.72 4.24
N ALA A 726 -6.27 31.98 4.67
CA ALA A 726 -7.37 32.78 5.19
C ALA A 726 -8.41 32.04 6.05
N ARG A 727 -8.32 32.33 7.35
CA ARG A 727 -9.37 32.22 8.38
C ARG A 727 -10.59 33.13 8.07
N ASP A 728 -10.89 33.36 6.79
CA ASP A 728 -11.84 34.36 6.29
C ASP A 728 -13.29 33.87 6.31
N LYS A 729 -13.56 32.56 6.33
CA LYS A 729 -14.94 32.05 6.29
C LYS A 729 -15.66 32.15 7.64
N GLU A 730 -14.99 31.87 8.76
CA GLU A 730 -15.59 32.03 10.10
C GLU A 730 -15.66 33.52 10.50
N ASP A 731 -14.67 34.34 10.15
CA ASP A 731 -14.72 35.79 10.39
C ASP A 731 -15.78 36.50 9.52
N LYS A 732 -16.01 36.09 8.27
CA LYS A 732 -17.10 36.66 7.44
C LYS A 732 -18.49 36.30 7.97
N GLN A 733 -18.69 35.08 8.47
CA GLN A 733 -19.99 34.68 9.03
C GLN A 733 -20.25 35.33 10.40
N GLY A 734 -19.19 35.56 11.19
CA GLY A 734 -19.24 36.38 12.40
C GLY A 734 -19.44 37.87 12.12
N LEU A 735 -18.83 38.43 11.08
CA LEU A 735 -19.05 39.81 10.63
C LEU A 735 -20.48 40.00 10.13
N LEU A 736 -20.99 39.10 9.28
CA LEU A 736 -22.36 39.13 8.78
C LEU A 736 -23.38 39.08 9.93
N LYS A 737 -23.20 38.18 10.90
CA LYS A 737 -24.05 38.15 12.10
C LYS A 737 -23.92 39.42 12.95
N LYS A 738 -22.73 40.01 13.03
CA LYS A 738 -22.52 41.25 13.78
C LYS A 738 -23.18 42.45 13.10
N GLU A 739 -23.14 42.51 11.77
CA GLU A 739 -23.86 43.50 10.97
C GLU A 739 -25.37 43.32 11.07
N GLU A 740 -25.88 42.09 11.05
CA GLU A 740 -27.31 41.76 11.20
C GLU A 740 -27.82 42.09 12.62
N ILE A 741 -27.03 41.79 13.66
CA ILE A 741 -27.33 42.18 15.04
C ILE A 741 -27.27 43.71 15.21
N GLN A 742 -26.32 44.39 14.56
CA GLN A 742 -26.23 45.85 14.58
C GLN A 742 -27.40 46.50 13.82
N ALA A 743 -27.86 45.90 12.73
CA ALA A 743 -29.06 46.34 12.01
C ALA A 743 -30.30 46.21 12.91
N ASN A 744 -30.50 45.03 13.51
CA ASN A 744 -31.62 44.80 14.43
C ASN A 744 -31.59 45.75 15.65
N LEU A 745 -30.41 46.04 16.21
CA LEU A 745 -30.27 47.02 17.30
C LEU A 745 -30.57 48.46 16.86
N ARG A 746 -30.29 48.83 15.61
CA ARG A 746 -30.71 50.13 15.07
C ARG A 746 -32.21 50.21 14.92
N THR A 747 -32.84 49.16 14.39
CA THR A 747 -34.30 49.10 14.26
C THR A 747 -35.01 49.17 15.61
N ILE A 748 -34.50 48.45 16.63
CA ILE A 748 -35.03 48.53 17.99
C ILE A 748 -34.84 49.93 18.58
N ARG A 749 -33.70 50.57 18.31
CA ARG A 749 -33.44 51.94 18.79
C ARG A 749 -34.33 52.97 18.11
N GLU A 750 -34.57 52.85 16.81
CA GLU A 750 -35.50 53.71 16.06
C GLU A 750 -36.94 53.52 16.55
N GLN A 751 -37.37 52.29 16.82
CA GLN A 751 -38.67 52.03 17.44
C GLN A 751 -38.78 52.60 18.86
N LEU A 752 -37.69 52.55 19.62
CA LEU A 752 -37.65 53.13 20.96
C LEU A 752 -37.67 54.66 20.92
N ASP A 753 -36.95 55.29 20.00
CA ASP A 753 -36.96 56.75 19.79
C ASP A 753 -38.32 57.22 19.24
N GLU A 754 -38.96 56.49 18.33
CA GLU A 754 -40.35 56.75 17.91
C GLU A 754 -41.32 56.66 19.09
N SER A 755 -41.17 55.64 19.95
CA SER A 755 -42.01 55.51 21.14
C SER A 755 -41.74 56.61 22.17
N LEU A 756 -40.50 57.11 22.25
CA LEU A 756 -40.13 58.23 23.11
C LEU A 756 -40.68 59.55 22.57
N ASP A 757 -40.63 59.80 21.27
CA ASP A 757 -41.22 60.99 20.62
C ASP A 757 -42.74 61.01 20.75
N ILE A 758 -43.39 59.83 20.69
CA ILE A 758 -44.82 59.69 21.00
C ILE A 758 -45.07 60.04 22.48
N CYS A 759 -44.24 59.55 23.41
CA CYS A 759 -44.35 59.91 24.83
C CYS A 759 -44.10 61.40 25.10
N ASP A 760 -43.14 62.02 24.43
CA ASP A 760 -42.82 63.46 24.55
C ASP A 760 -43.89 64.33 23.88
N SER A 761 -44.60 63.82 22.87
CA SER A 761 -45.76 64.50 22.27
C SER A 761 -47.02 64.47 23.15
N ILE A 762 -47.10 63.51 24.08
CA ILE A 762 -48.21 63.34 25.03
C ILE A 762 -47.95 64.12 26.33
N LEU A 763 -46.70 64.48 26.62
CA LEU A 763 -46.31 65.24 27.81
C LEU A 763 -46.17 66.75 27.51
N PRO A 764 -47.02 67.62 28.08
CA PRO A 764 -46.86 69.07 27.89
C PRO A 764 -45.59 69.58 28.59
N CYS A 765 -44.71 70.22 27.81
CA CYS A 765 -43.49 70.90 28.25
C CYS A 765 -43.70 71.82 29.46
N SER A 766 -43.07 71.52 30.60
CA SER A 766 -42.69 72.54 31.60
C SER A 766 -41.21 72.89 31.45
N ARG A 767 -40.95 74.11 30.98
CA ARG A 767 -39.64 74.77 30.85
C ARG A 767 -38.81 74.72 32.15
N VAL A 768 -37.53 74.34 32.08
CA VAL A 768 -36.44 74.96 32.86
C VAL A 768 -35.11 74.84 32.06
N PRO A 769 -34.29 75.91 31.94
CA PRO A 769 -33.11 75.93 31.07
C PRO A 769 -31.86 75.36 31.77
N ARG A 770 -30.98 74.70 31.00
CA ARG A 770 -29.60 74.41 31.44
C ARG A 770 -28.57 75.10 30.54
N THR A 771 -27.80 75.92 31.21
CA THR A 771 -26.63 76.69 30.82
C THR A 771 -25.38 75.82 30.62
N VAL A 772 -24.54 76.26 29.66
CA VAL A 772 -23.06 76.22 29.64
C VAL A 772 -22.33 74.89 29.39
N ALA A 773 -21.61 74.89 28.25
CA ALA A 773 -20.25 74.40 27.92
C ALA A 773 -19.67 73.15 28.64
N GLY A 774 -18.90 72.27 28.01
CA GLY A 774 -18.21 72.26 26.72
C GLY A 774 -17.24 71.07 26.69
N GLN A 775 -16.73 70.75 25.49
CA GLN A 775 -15.52 69.98 25.15
C GLN A 775 -15.13 68.74 26.00
N VAL A 776 -14.95 67.58 25.35
CA VAL A 776 -13.62 66.93 25.20
C VAL A 776 -13.73 65.80 24.16
N THR A 777 -12.72 65.82 23.29
CA THR A 777 -12.28 64.92 22.22
C THR A 777 -12.29 63.42 22.53
N ARG A 778 -12.62 62.59 21.53
CA ARG A 778 -12.22 61.17 21.45
C ARG A 778 -11.14 61.00 20.39
N GLN A 779 -9.96 60.57 20.83
CA GLN A 779 -9.15 59.58 20.11
C GLN A 779 -9.71 58.19 20.43
#